data_AF-A0A6T9Y5A7-F1
#
_entry.id   AF-A0A6T9Y5A7-F1
#
_cell.length_a   1.000
_cell.length_b   1.000
_cell.length_c   1.000
_cell.angle_alpha   90.00
_cell.angle_beta   90.00
_cell.angle_gamma   90.00
#
_symmetry.space_group_name_H-M   'P 1'
#
loop_
_entity.id
_entity.type
_entity.pdbx_description
1 polymer ?
#
loop_
_entity_poly.entity_id
_entity_poly.type
_entity_poly.pdbx_seq_one_letter_code
_entity_poly.pdbx_strand_id
1 'polypeptide(L)'
;MLLTWDYIMKRQFKVAALAPLIMIGAACTQIETTESSTSSINPSQQEGVKSSLEATARSKINVLQTMMDEAKSKGIDVTREEAVVWFSNEFLKFANWDEANPEAIEAAFGYERHFAPNKAQLAAELPDFERRKVIDILDAGIEELGKEIRGEIKRRPVVKVDWQNTKAADDMFVSNGKPIFLYDYFSKSVGQPLGQPDIYNDYLGALYHGGENLYPVDHDRAINSFLVKEDGTFDEALLKELTDIPDDNIGYLVAWLMGIPEWVEAKEPEIRKGRSLFQGFDLDNPLAREVWSKILRKAAEVTKDKKVIELGFVLANEPHWYSEAGHWTGNYEEMQGISSYTLAEFQKWLNEKYKGNVAQLNANWNSKFASFDDVEIEIPISESLRGKPIWFDWNRYNMHRATSWFTFMQNELHAVNPDADTHIKIFPRTFYEDSRSHGIDLEALTELTTMIGHDAKALGSPSIRPHISSDWWEKYTYKWDGMSMIHDFTESVSPNKINVNSESHFLSSGQWKVMDPRESYVRNVYWLATLQGMDANMGWFWMRDPDGSPEDRLEGELNFFDPGLAGAFAGSNNMQPHVANEVTQVMFDLNTYSEEIIALRNQRRPLRLFYSETSAINVSDYMTTQGKLYKSMFFEGFPLGYATQNIIAKQDNSAWDTLVVYKTPNVTDGEFNALQKYLDAGGSVVIDKQSLRFNEYGQLRESTLKARKGRLIVLDEDASIEKLRQAALAEIKPDSVPDIEFKIDSPLKHKTTITRVAKTGDNKYLVNLLSVGHDPVQIQLSHIGGSKLKVTDLMTSNSMESVFELASEEVLLLEVEVK
;
A
#
# COMPACT_ATOMS: atom_id res chain seq x y z
N MET A 1 12.52 45.09 0.42
CA MET A 1 11.66 46.11 1.06
C MET A 1 10.35 45.41 1.36
N LEU A 2 9.93 45.39 2.63
CA LEU A 2 8.94 44.43 3.16
C LEU A 2 7.55 44.56 2.52
N LEU A 3 6.97 43.42 2.12
CA LEU A 3 5.53 43.11 2.07
C LEU A 3 5.33 41.70 1.48
N THR A 4 5.34 40.67 2.34
CA THR A 4 5.02 39.27 2.01
C THR A 4 4.10 38.66 3.09
N TRP A 5 3.57 37.47 2.83
CA TRP A 5 2.75 36.61 3.71
C TRP A 5 1.23 36.85 3.84
N ASP A 6 0.69 38.07 3.83
CA ASP A 6 -0.77 38.28 4.12
C ASP A 6 -1.71 38.13 2.89
N TYR A 7 -1.21 37.68 1.73
CA TYR A 7 -2.00 37.57 0.48
C TYR A 7 -2.46 36.14 0.11
N ILE A 8 -1.91 35.10 0.75
CA ILE A 8 -2.21 33.70 0.40
C ILE A 8 -3.46 33.17 1.14
N MET A 9 -3.77 33.67 2.34
CA MET A 9 -4.82 33.09 3.21
C MET A 9 -6.27 33.58 2.99
N LYS A 10 -6.55 34.50 2.06
CA LYS A 10 -7.88 35.18 1.96
C LYS A 10 -8.74 34.75 0.77
N ARG A 11 -8.86 33.43 0.52
CA ARG A 11 -9.78 32.90 -0.51
C ARG A 11 -10.68 31.72 -0.13
N GLN A 12 -10.98 31.54 1.15
CA GLN A 12 -12.18 30.83 1.58
C GLN A 12 -13.04 31.70 2.53
N PHE A 13 -14.33 31.38 2.61
CA PHE A 13 -15.41 32.09 3.31
C PHE A 13 -15.88 33.45 2.75
N LYS A 14 -17.16 33.49 2.36
CA LYS A 14 -18.02 34.68 2.25
C LYS A 14 -19.40 34.33 2.81
N VAL A 15 -20.07 35.34 3.40
CA VAL A 15 -21.40 35.27 4.06
C VAL A 15 -21.33 34.55 5.42
N ALA A 16 -21.66 35.10 6.60
CA ALA A 16 -22.17 36.43 7.04
C ALA A 16 -21.93 36.56 8.59
N ALA A 17 -22.17 37.66 9.34
CA ALA A 17 -22.52 39.07 9.04
C ALA A 17 -22.32 39.97 10.31
N LEU A 18 -22.08 41.28 10.08
CA LEU A 18 -22.35 42.45 10.96
C LEU A 18 -21.70 42.58 12.37
N ALA A 19 -21.18 43.79 12.62
CA ALA A 19 -20.47 44.30 13.81
C ALA A 19 -21.45 44.95 14.84
N PRO A 20 -21.06 45.61 15.98
CA PRO A 20 -19.79 46.32 16.24
C PRO A 20 -19.15 46.37 17.67
N LEU A 21 -17.86 46.74 17.66
CA LEU A 21 -16.96 47.44 18.62
C LEU A 21 -17.40 47.80 20.07
N ILE A 22 -16.43 47.68 21.00
CA ILE A 22 -15.75 48.74 21.82
C ILE A 22 -14.57 48.03 22.56
N MET A 23 -13.27 48.30 22.38
CA MET A 23 -12.38 49.47 22.59
C MET A 23 -11.80 49.69 24.02
N ILE A 24 -10.45 49.56 24.11
CA ILE A 24 -9.47 50.20 25.04
C ILE A 24 -9.08 49.49 26.37
N GLY A 25 -7.75 49.40 26.63
CA GLY A 25 -7.14 49.28 27.97
C GLY A 25 -6.00 48.23 28.06
N ALA A 26 -4.79 48.43 27.50
CA ALA A 26 -3.70 49.31 27.95
C ALA A 26 -2.87 48.83 29.18
N ALA A 27 -1.70 48.26 28.87
CA ALA A 27 -0.38 48.54 29.48
C ALA A 27 0.08 47.95 30.85
N CYS A 28 1.25 47.32 30.76
CA CYS A 28 2.43 47.41 31.65
C CYS A 28 2.52 46.61 32.97
N THR A 29 3.47 45.65 32.94
CA THR A 29 4.57 45.41 33.90
C THR A 29 4.25 45.20 35.39
N GLN A 30 4.68 44.05 35.92
CA GLN A 30 5.99 43.99 36.60
C GLN A 30 6.50 42.55 36.78
N ILE A 31 7.82 42.41 36.87
CA ILE A 31 8.54 41.18 37.24
C ILE A 31 8.82 41.28 38.74
N GLU A 32 8.45 40.27 39.52
CA GLU A 32 9.08 39.99 40.81
C GLU A 32 9.39 38.50 40.96
N THR A 33 10.63 38.22 41.31
CA THR A 33 11.18 36.88 41.59
C THR A 33 11.01 36.53 43.06
N THR A 34 10.54 35.32 43.37
CA THR A 34 10.79 34.66 44.67
C THR A 34 10.95 33.16 44.50
N GLU A 35 12.02 32.60 45.08
CA GLU A 35 12.30 31.17 45.07
C GLU A 35 11.59 30.43 46.23
N SER A 36 11.42 29.12 46.03
CA SER A 36 11.44 28.09 47.08
C SER A 36 10.37 28.14 48.20
N SER A 37 9.38 27.25 48.09
CA SER A 37 9.19 26.25 49.15
C SER A 37 8.59 24.95 48.61
N THR A 38 9.22 23.83 48.95
CA THR A 38 8.72 22.48 48.67
C THR A 38 7.55 22.14 49.59
N SER A 39 6.38 21.80 49.04
CA SER A 39 5.33 21.12 49.79
C SER A 39 4.85 19.88 49.03
N SER A 40 4.99 18.73 49.68
CA SER A 40 4.51 17.44 49.16
C SER A 40 2.99 17.39 49.23
N ILE A 41 2.33 17.56 48.09
CA ILE A 41 0.89 17.35 47.97
C ILE A 41 0.68 15.91 47.47
N ASN A 42 0.13 15.06 48.35
CA ASN A 42 -0.40 13.77 47.91
C ASN A 42 -1.55 14.02 46.91
N PRO A 43 -1.53 13.43 45.70
CA PRO A 43 -2.70 13.42 44.85
C PRO A 43 -3.82 12.66 45.56
N SER A 44 -4.90 13.36 45.91
CA SER A 44 -6.10 12.72 46.42
C SER A 44 -6.71 11.88 45.30
N GLN A 45 -6.71 10.56 45.45
CA GLN A 45 -7.47 9.66 44.59
C GLN A 45 -8.95 10.02 44.68
N GLN A 46 -9.45 10.74 43.68
CA GLN A 46 -10.84 10.62 43.29
C GLN A 46 -10.96 9.32 42.49
N GLU A 47 -11.28 8.23 43.18
CA GLU A 47 -11.81 7.05 42.49
C GLU A 47 -13.16 7.44 41.87
N GLY A 48 -13.12 7.83 40.59
CA GLY A 48 -14.32 7.96 39.77
C GLY A 48 -15.08 6.64 39.75
N VAL A 49 -16.40 6.71 39.60
CA VAL A 49 -17.25 5.52 39.48
C VAL A 49 -16.89 4.81 38.18
N LYS A 50 -16.05 3.76 38.27
CA LYS A 50 -15.60 2.98 37.12
C LYS A 50 -16.79 2.49 36.30
N SER A 51 -16.68 2.61 34.98
CA SER A 51 -17.70 2.11 34.05
C SER A 51 -17.99 0.63 34.32
N SER A 52 -19.26 0.24 34.26
CA SER A 52 -19.67 -1.16 34.44
C SER A 52 -19.09 -2.06 33.32
N LEU A 53 -18.84 -1.48 32.13
CA LEU A 53 -18.14 -2.15 31.04
C LEU A 53 -16.65 -2.32 31.35
N GLU A 54 -15.98 -1.29 31.88
CA GLU A 54 -14.58 -1.42 32.33
C GLU A 54 -14.45 -2.49 33.43
N ALA A 55 -15.35 -2.51 34.42
CA ALA A 55 -15.36 -3.53 35.47
C ALA A 55 -15.58 -4.95 34.89
N THR A 56 -16.42 -5.07 33.86
CA THR A 56 -16.65 -6.34 33.14
C THR A 56 -15.42 -6.78 32.36
N ALA A 57 -14.79 -5.87 31.62
CA ALA A 57 -13.57 -6.12 30.87
C ALA A 57 -12.42 -6.55 31.80
N ARG A 58 -12.18 -5.82 32.90
CA ARG A 58 -11.16 -6.20 33.90
C ARG A 58 -11.43 -7.55 34.55
N SER A 59 -12.70 -7.91 34.77
CA SER A 59 -13.06 -9.25 35.23
C SER A 59 -12.68 -10.33 34.20
N LYS A 60 -12.97 -10.10 32.91
CA LYS A 60 -12.62 -11.02 31.82
C LYS A 60 -11.11 -11.12 31.58
N ILE A 61 -10.35 -10.03 31.71
CA ILE A 61 -8.87 -10.04 31.70
C ILE A 61 -8.35 -11.02 32.77
N ASN A 62 -8.85 -10.93 34.01
CA ASN A 62 -8.42 -11.85 35.08
C ASN A 62 -8.78 -13.32 34.77
N VAL A 63 -9.94 -13.58 34.15
CA VAL A 63 -10.35 -14.93 33.72
C VAL A 63 -9.39 -15.46 32.65
N LEU A 64 -9.12 -14.66 31.62
CA LEU A 64 -8.21 -15.04 30.53
C LEU A 64 -6.80 -15.29 31.06
N GLN A 65 -6.25 -14.41 31.90
CA GLN A 65 -4.94 -14.60 32.55
C GLN A 65 -4.88 -15.89 33.39
N THR A 66 -5.95 -16.21 34.14
CA THR A 66 -6.02 -17.47 34.90
C THR A 66 -6.01 -18.70 33.97
N MET A 67 -6.70 -18.62 32.83
CA MET A 67 -6.67 -19.68 31.81
C MET A 67 -5.31 -19.78 31.12
N MET A 68 -4.63 -18.66 30.89
CA MET A 68 -3.28 -18.62 30.34
C MET A 68 -2.27 -19.31 31.26
N ASP A 69 -2.38 -19.14 32.58
CA ASP A 69 -1.55 -19.88 33.55
C ASP A 69 -1.84 -21.39 33.53
N GLU A 70 -3.11 -21.80 33.40
CA GLU A 70 -3.46 -23.22 33.21
C GLU A 70 -2.87 -23.78 31.92
N ALA A 71 -3.00 -23.04 30.80
CA ALA A 71 -2.47 -23.42 29.50
C ALA A 71 -0.93 -23.52 29.50
N LYS A 72 -0.23 -22.55 30.07
CA LYS A 72 1.23 -22.59 30.28
C LYS A 72 1.63 -23.82 31.10
N SER A 73 0.87 -24.20 32.13
CA SER A 73 1.13 -25.42 32.91
C SER A 73 0.96 -26.73 32.13
N LYS A 74 0.17 -26.69 31.03
CA LYS A 74 -0.05 -27.80 30.08
C LYS A 74 0.93 -27.77 28.88
N GLY A 75 1.81 -26.78 28.79
CA GLY A 75 2.72 -26.60 27.64
C GLY A 75 2.03 -26.08 26.37
N ILE A 76 0.86 -25.44 26.53
CA ILE A 76 0.15 -24.74 25.46
C ILE A 76 0.76 -23.35 25.30
N ASP A 77 1.02 -22.93 24.07
CA ASP A 77 1.39 -21.54 23.76
C ASP A 77 0.17 -20.62 23.88
N VAL A 78 0.38 -19.46 24.50
CA VAL A 78 -0.65 -18.45 24.76
C VAL A 78 -0.28 -17.06 24.24
N THR A 79 0.70 -16.98 23.34
CA THR A 79 1.16 -15.72 22.73
C THR A 79 0.00 -14.94 22.09
N ARG A 80 -0.99 -15.65 21.50
CA ARG A 80 -2.22 -15.05 20.95
C ARG A 80 -3.06 -14.34 22.02
N GLU A 81 -3.22 -14.96 23.19
CA GLU A 81 -3.95 -14.40 24.32
C GLU A 81 -3.17 -13.32 25.08
N GLU A 82 -1.83 -13.34 25.05
CA GLU A 82 -0.98 -12.25 25.55
C GLU A 82 -1.25 -10.95 24.75
N ALA A 83 -1.42 -11.03 23.44
CA ALA A 83 -1.85 -9.89 22.61
C ALA A 83 -3.26 -9.41 22.97
N VAL A 84 -4.24 -10.31 23.13
CA VAL A 84 -5.61 -9.95 23.55
C VAL A 84 -5.59 -9.19 24.88
N VAL A 85 -4.84 -9.67 25.87
CA VAL A 85 -4.68 -9.01 27.17
C VAL A 85 -3.98 -7.66 27.03
N TRP A 86 -2.96 -7.54 26.17
CA TRP A 86 -2.25 -6.28 25.93
C TRP A 86 -3.19 -5.21 25.34
N PHE A 87 -3.81 -5.49 24.19
CA PHE A 87 -4.79 -4.57 23.57
C PHE A 87 -5.96 -4.24 24.49
N SER A 88 -6.42 -5.21 25.29
CA SER A 88 -7.48 -4.96 26.27
C SER A 88 -7.09 -3.93 27.32
N ASN A 89 -5.83 -3.91 27.78
CA ASN A 89 -5.38 -2.91 28.74
C ASN A 89 -5.17 -1.54 28.07
N GLU A 90 -4.59 -1.51 26.88
CA GLU A 90 -4.32 -0.28 26.12
C GLU A 90 -5.62 0.42 25.70
N PHE A 91 -6.59 -0.29 25.13
CA PHE A 91 -7.86 0.33 24.76
C PHE A 91 -8.77 0.67 25.96
N LEU A 92 -8.59 0.04 27.13
CA LEU A 92 -9.23 0.54 28.36
C LEU A 92 -8.57 1.83 28.87
N LYS A 93 -7.25 2.02 28.64
CA LYS A 93 -6.56 3.29 28.90
C LYS A 93 -7.03 4.37 27.92
N PHE A 94 -7.11 4.06 26.63
CA PHE A 94 -7.59 4.98 25.59
C PHE A 94 -9.04 5.40 25.82
N ALA A 95 -9.96 4.46 26.10
CA ALA A 95 -11.35 4.77 26.44
C ALA A 95 -11.47 5.69 27.67
N ASN A 96 -10.59 5.55 28.65
CA ASN A 96 -10.56 6.42 29.83
C ASN A 96 -9.99 7.81 29.51
N TRP A 97 -9.06 7.92 28.56
CA TRP A 97 -8.59 9.21 28.03
C TRP A 97 -9.70 9.91 27.23
N ASP A 98 -10.40 9.18 26.36
CA ASP A 98 -11.48 9.69 25.52
C ASP A 98 -12.67 10.18 26.34
N GLU A 99 -13.03 9.45 27.40
CA GLU A 99 -14.07 9.85 28.37
C GLU A 99 -13.69 11.12 29.16
N ALA A 100 -12.40 11.32 29.40
CA ALA A 100 -11.88 12.52 30.07
C ALA A 100 -11.71 13.73 29.12
N ASN A 101 -11.56 13.50 27.81
CA ASN A 101 -11.27 14.52 26.80
C ASN A 101 -12.32 14.59 25.67
N PRO A 102 -13.63 14.69 25.97
CA PRO A 102 -14.69 14.61 24.96
C PRO A 102 -14.64 15.73 23.91
N GLU A 103 -14.13 16.91 24.26
CA GLU A 103 -14.00 18.04 23.32
C GLU A 103 -12.95 17.75 22.21
N ALA A 104 -11.84 17.08 22.56
CA ALA A 104 -10.81 16.68 21.60
C ALA A 104 -11.34 15.61 20.63
N ILE A 105 -12.07 14.61 21.16
CA ILE A 105 -12.68 13.56 20.35
C ILE A 105 -13.81 14.11 19.46
N GLU A 106 -14.62 15.05 19.95
CA GLU A 106 -15.61 15.74 19.12
C GLU A 106 -14.96 16.55 17.99
N ALA A 107 -13.81 17.20 18.25
CA ALA A 107 -13.03 17.88 17.23
C ALA A 107 -12.47 16.88 16.19
N ALA A 108 -11.90 15.76 16.62
CA ALA A 108 -11.40 14.69 15.75
C ALA A 108 -12.47 14.15 14.78
N PHE A 109 -13.67 13.86 15.28
CA PHE A 109 -14.82 13.48 14.43
C PHE A 109 -15.32 14.63 13.53
N GLY A 110 -15.05 15.89 13.90
CA GLY A 110 -15.36 17.07 13.10
C GLY A 110 -14.51 17.24 11.84
N TYR A 111 -13.26 16.77 11.83
CA TYR A 111 -12.35 16.91 10.70
C TYR A 111 -12.67 15.96 9.53
N GLU A 112 -13.22 14.77 9.78
CA GLU A 112 -13.75 13.90 8.72
C GLU A 112 -15.22 14.20 8.44
N ARG A 113 -15.48 14.81 7.28
CA ARG A 113 -16.82 15.19 6.78
C ARG A 113 -17.89 14.09 6.84
N HIS A 114 -17.52 12.81 6.82
CA HIS A 114 -18.44 11.67 6.95
C HIS A 114 -19.01 11.55 8.38
N PHE A 115 -18.19 11.84 9.40
CA PHE A 115 -18.58 11.76 10.81
C PHE A 115 -19.01 13.11 11.39
N ALA A 116 -18.54 14.22 10.83
CA ALA A 116 -18.83 15.57 11.30
C ALA A 116 -20.32 15.88 11.61
N PRO A 117 -21.33 15.37 10.86
CA PRO A 117 -22.74 15.57 11.21
C PRO A 117 -23.17 14.98 12.56
N ASN A 118 -22.49 13.92 13.02
CA ASN A 118 -22.82 13.17 14.24
C ASN A 118 -21.71 13.27 15.30
N LYS A 119 -20.73 14.18 15.14
CA LYS A 119 -19.48 14.21 15.93
C LYS A 119 -19.67 14.17 17.44
N ALA A 120 -20.63 14.93 17.98
CA ALA A 120 -20.92 14.98 19.42
C ALA A 120 -21.50 13.66 19.95
N GLN A 121 -22.32 12.98 19.15
CA GLN A 121 -22.84 11.65 19.49
C GLN A 121 -21.71 10.62 19.47
N LEU A 122 -20.92 10.60 18.40
CA LEU A 122 -19.82 9.64 18.23
C LEU A 122 -18.76 9.80 19.33
N ALA A 123 -18.41 11.03 19.71
CA ALA A 123 -17.49 11.29 20.82
C ALA A 123 -18.04 10.79 22.16
N ALA A 124 -19.32 11.02 22.45
CA ALA A 124 -19.96 10.55 23.68
C ALA A 124 -20.13 9.01 23.73
N GLU A 125 -20.25 8.35 22.58
CA GLU A 125 -20.42 6.89 22.47
C GLU A 125 -19.09 6.12 22.41
N LEU A 126 -17.98 6.78 22.06
CA LEU A 126 -16.68 6.15 21.79
C LEU A 126 -16.08 5.36 22.98
N PRO A 127 -15.96 5.90 24.21
CA PRO A 127 -15.36 5.16 25.33
C PRO A 127 -16.06 3.83 25.62
N ASP A 128 -17.39 3.86 25.58
CA ASP A 128 -18.20 2.68 25.83
C ASP A 128 -18.27 1.75 24.60
N PHE A 129 -18.01 2.23 23.39
CA PHE A 129 -17.79 1.41 22.20
C PHE A 129 -16.47 0.62 22.32
N GLU A 130 -15.37 1.29 22.65
CA GLU A 130 -14.08 0.65 22.88
C GLU A 130 -14.15 -0.37 24.01
N ARG A 131 -14.75 -0.02 25.16
CA ARG A 131 -14.95 -0.96 26.28
C ARG A 131 -15.80 -2.19 25.90
N ARG A 132 -16.78 -2.05 25.00
CA ARG A 132 -17.54 -3.19 24.44
C ARG A 132 -16.64 -4.05 23.53
N LYS A 133 -15.87 -3.44 22.63
CA LYS A 133 -14.96 -4.19 21.74
C LYS A 133 -13.82 -4.88 22.48
N VAL A 134 -13.35 -4.31 23.59
CA VAL A 134 -12.46 -5.00 24.54
C VAL A 134 -13.13 -6.23 25.15
N ILE A 135 -14.42 -6.15 25.53
CA ILE A 135 -15.17 -7.32 26.02
C ILE A 135 -15.30 -8.39 24.91
N ASP A 136 -15.59 -7.98 23.67
CA ASP A 136 -15.75 -8.89 22.53
C ASP A 136 -14.46 -9.70 22.27
N ILE A 137 -13.28 -9.05 22.19
CA ILE A 137 -11.99 -9.76 22.00
C ILE A 137 -11.62 -10.64 23.18
N LEU A 138 -11.98 -10.25 24.41
CA LEU A 138 -11.74 -11.07 25.61
C LEU A 138 -12.61 -12.31 25.61
N ASP A 139 -13.88 -12.22 25.20
CA ASP A 139 -14.76 -13.39 25.11
C ASP A 139 -14.32 -14.35 24.00
N ALA A 140 -13.89 -13.84 22.84
CA ALA A 140 -13.30 -14.65 21.78
C ALA A 140 -12.03 -15.38 22.26
N GLY A 141 -11.11 -14.67 22.93
CA GLY A 141 -9.87 -15.25 23.48
C GLY A 141 -10.13 -16.29 24.59
N ILE A 142 -11.11 -16.04 25.47
CA ILE A 142 -11.55 -17.00 26.49
C ILE A 142 -12.16 -18.26 25.85
N GLU A 143 -13.00 -18.11 24.83
CA GLU A 143 -13.60 -19.26 24.13
C GLU A 143 -12.53 -20.12 23.46
N GLU A 144 -11.64 -19.50 22.68
CA GLU A 144 -10.64 -20.17 21.85
C GLU A 144 -9.55 -20.85 22.68
N LEU A 145 -8.97 -20.16 23.67
CA LEU A 145 -8.05 -20.80 24.61
C LEU A 145 -8.75 -21.91 25.41
N GLY A 146 -10.04 -21.74 25.71
CA GLY A 146 -10.86 -22.77 26.31
C GLY A 146 -10.93 -24.06 25.47
N LYS A 147 -11.08 -23.96 24.14
CA LYS A 147 -11.08 -25.11 23.22
C LYS A 147 -9.73 -25.83 23.26
N GLU A 148 -8.63 -25.09 23.20
CA GLU A 148 -7.25 -25.63 23.27
C GLU A 148 -6.99 -26.34 24.60
N ILE A 149 -7.35 -25.72 25.74
CA ILE A 149 -7.23 -26.29 27.10
C ILE A 149 -8.01 -27.59 27.27
N ARG A 150 -9.14 -27.74 26.55
CA ARG A 150 -9.98 -28.96 26.51
C ARG A 150 -9.54 -29.97 25.44
N GLY A 151 -8.64 -29.61 24.53
CA GLY A 151 -8.19 -30.45 23.42
C GLY A 151 -9.22 -30.59 22.28
N GLU A 152 -10.12 -29.63 22.13
CA GLU A 152 -11.11 -29.53 21.04
C GLU A 152 -10.50 -28.96 19.75
N ILE A 153 -9.41 -28.20 19.89
CA ILE A 153 -8.51 -27.75 18.83
C ILE A 153 -7.07 -27.98 19.31
N LYS A 154 -6.12 -27.90 18.37
CA LYS A 154 -4.70 -27.77 18.66
C LYS A 154 -4.02 -26.81 17.70
N ARG A 155 -3.59 -25.67 18.21
CA ARG A 155 -2.85 -24.63 17.47
C ARG A 155 -1.34 -24.92 17.47
N ARG A 156 -0.65 -24.44 16.44
CA ARG A 156 0.83 -24.35 16.47
C ARG A 156 1.26 -23.15 17.34
N PRO A 157 2.38 -23.24 18.07
CA PRO A 157 2.97 -22.10 18.76
C PRO A 157 3.27 -20.94 17.81
N VAL A 158 3.04 -19.71 18.25
CA VAL A 158 3.32 -18.50 17.46
C VAL A 158 4.80 -18.39 17.15
N VAL A 159 5.13 -18.11 15.90
CA VAL A 159 6.46 -17.63 15.49
C VAL A 159 6.44 -16.10 15.54
N LYS A 160 7.13 -15.54 16.53
CA LYS A 160 7.33 -14.09 16.64
C LYS A 160 8.43 -13.61 15.68
N VAL A 161 8.37 -12.34 15.31
CA VAL A 161 9.47 -11.65 14.63
C VAL A 161 10.63 -11.49 15.62
N ASP A 162 11.84 -11.81 15.20
CA ASP A 162 13.05 -11.46 15.94
C ASP A 162 13.51 -10.10 15.44
N TRP A 163 12.96 -9.03 16.03
CA TRP A 163 13.20 -7.66 15.55
C TRP A 163 14.68 -7.27 15.56
N GLN A 164 15.49 -7.93 16.41
CA GLN A 164 16.91 -7.66 16.50
C GLN A 164 17.73 -8.42 15.46
N ASN A 165 17.32 -9.64 15.06
CA ASN A 165 18.13 -10.52 14.19
C ASN A 165 17.49 -10.87 12.85
N THR A 166 16.28 -10.40 12.55
CA THR A 166 15.67 -10.54 11.22
C THR A 166 16.52 -9.82 10.17
N LYS A 167 16.64 -10.43 8.99
CA LYS A 167 17.40 -9.92 7.85
C LYS A 167 16.59 -9.97 6.57
N ALA A 168 16.86 -9.04 5.65
CA ALA A 168 16.50 -9.22 4.25
C ALA A 168 17.35 -10.35 3.63
N ALA A 169 16.70 -11.24 2.89
CA ALA A 169 17.33 -12.15 1.93
C ALA A 169 16.87 -11.78 0.51
N ASP A 170 17.25 -12.56 -0.50
CA ASP A 170 16.99 -12.23 -1.92
C ASP A 170 15.49 -11.94 -2.22
N ASP A 171 14.58 -12.76 -1.69
CA ASP A 171 13.14 -12.75 -2.01
C ASP A 171 12.20 -12.79 -0.79
N MET A 172 12.73 -12.75 0.44
CA MET A 172 11.95 -12.82 1.69
C MET A 172 12.71 -12.23 2.88
N PHE A 173 12.02 -11.84 3.95
CA PHE A 173 12.66 -11.64 5.26
C PHE A 173 12.87 -12.98 5.97
N VAL A 174 13.97 -13.11 6.70
CA VAL A 174 14.33 -14.34 7.43
C VAL A 174 14.53 -14.05 8.92
N SER A 175 13.73 -14.72 9.77
CA SER A 175 13.88 -14.75 11.24
C SER A 175 14.20 -16.17 11.68
N ASN A 176 15.23 -16.34 12.51
CA ASN A 176 15.62 -17.65 13.07
C ASN A 176 15.76 -18.79 12.03
N GLY A 177 16.17 -18.45 10.80
CA GLY A 177 16.35 -19.40 9.70
C GLY A 177 15.07 -19.81 8.96
N LYS A 178 13.94 -19.12 9.20
CA LYS A 178 12.66 -19.32 8.51
C LYS A 178 12.17 -18.03 7.85
N PRO A 179 11.32 -18.11 6.81
CA PRO A 179 10.61 -16.95 6.29
C PRO A 179 9.80 -16.27 7.40
N ILE A 180 9.72 -14.94 7.38
CA ILE A 180 8.91 -14.15 8.30
C ILE A 180 8.25 -12.99 7.54
N PHE A 181 7.04 -12.63 7.94
CA PHE A 181 6.30 -11.48 7.42
C PHE A 181 6.28 -10.38 8.49
N LEU A 182 6.73 -9.19 8.10
CA LEU A 182 6.87 -8.05 9.00
C LEU A 182 5.60 -7.22 9.03
N TYR A 183 5.25 -6.70 10.20
CA TYR A 183 4.07 -5.86 10.40
C TYR A 183 4.37 -4.73 11.38
N ASP A 184 3.87 -3.55 11.07
CA ASP A 184 3.90 -2.38 11.94
C ASP A 184 2.76 -1.43 11.52
N TYR A 185 2.81 -0.17 11.97
CA TYR A 185 1.95 0.91 11.55
C TYR A 185 2.76 2.08 10.98
N PHE A 186 2.27 2.74 9.93
CA PHE A 186 2.94 3.91 9.38
C PHE A 186 2.73 5.14 10.28
N SER A 187 3.74 6.00 10.36
CA SER A 187 3.80 7.17 11.26
C SER A 187 3.50 6.85 12.72
N LYS A 188 3.87 5.65 13.20
CA LYS A 188 3.57 5.17 14.55
C LYS A 188 4.12 6.13 15.63
N SER A 189 3.22 6.88 16.28
CA SER A 189 3.48 7.73 17.46
C SER A 189 4.81 8.51 17.34
N VAL A 190 4.90 9.33 16.29
CA VAL A 190 6.09 10.14 15.97
C VAL A 190 6.37 11.12 17.12
N GLY A 191 7.63 11.25 17.51
CA GLY A 191 8.04 12.00 18.69
C GLY A 191 8.24 11.15 19.97
N GLN A 192 7.78 9.88 19.97
CA GLN A 192 8.09 8.95 21.06
C GLN A 192 9.45 8.25 20.86
N PRO A 193 10.20 7.96 21.95
CA PRO A 193 11.49 7.28 21.87
C PRO A 193 11.44 5.93 21.15
N LEU A 194 12.46 5.64 20.33
CA LEU A 194 12.60 4.32 19.70
C LEU A 194 12.86 3.26 20.78
N GLY A 195 12.12 2.16 20.70
CA GLY A 195 12.18 1.09 21.71
C GLY A 195 11.36 1.37 22.99
N GLN A 196 10.55 2.44 23.05
CA GLN A 196 9.53 2.60 24.09
C GLN A 196 8.58 1.39 24.06
N PRO A 197 8.40 0.64 25.16
CA PRO A 197 7.81 -0.72 25.12
C PRO A 197 6.30 -0.79 24.88
N ASP A 198 5.57 0.31 25.09
CA ASP A 198 4.14 0.41 24.78
C ASP A 198 3.91 0.70 23.28
N ILE A 199 4.93 1.18 22.56
CA ILE A 199 4.87 1.51 21.12
C ILE A 199 5.62 0.50 20.24
N TYR A 200 6.78 0.00 20.70
CA TYR A 200 7.67 -0.91 19.96
C TYR A 200 7.68 -2.29 20.62
N ASN A 201 6.80 -3.19 20.17
CA ASN A 201 6.59 -4.51 20.76
C ASN A 201 6.02 -5.52 19.74
N ASP A 202 5.84 -6.77 20.16
CA ASP A 202 5.30 -7.86 19.30
C ASP A 202 3.82 -7.70 18.90
N TYR A 203 3.15 -6.62 19.31
CA TYR A 203 1.72 -6.41 19.05
C TYR A 203 1.51 -5.28 18.04
N LEU A 204 2.15 -4.12 18.27
CA LEU A 204 2.17 -3.00 17.32
C LEU A 204 3.26 -3.09 16.25
N GLY A 205 4.13 -4.09 16.33
CA GLY A 205 5.40 -4.13 15.59
C GLY A 205 6.50 -3.35 16.30
N ALA A 206 7.74 -3.59 15.91
CA ALA A 206 8.91 -2.89 16.44
C ALA A 206 9.92 -2.48 15.33
N LEU A 207 9.43 -2.13 14.14
CA LEU A 207 10.24 -1.51 13.10
C LEU A 207 10.71 -0.13 13.57
N TYR A 208 12.01 0.14 13.46
CA TYR A 208 12.55 1.46 13.70
C TYR A 208 12.47 2.35 12.46
N HIS A 209 12.44 3.65 12.69
CA HIS A 209 12.38 4.67 11.65
C HIS A 209 12.94 6.01 12.16
N GLY A 210 13.32 6.90 11.24
CA GLY A 210 13.64 8.30 11.56
C GLY A 210 12.39 9.11 11.91
N GLY A 211 11.74 8.76 13.02
CA GLY A 211 10.46 9.28 13.53
C GLY A 211 10.44 9.56 15.03
N GLU A 212 11.59 9.49 15.69
CA GLU A 212 11.73 9.72 17.13
C GLU A 212 11.55 11.20 17.54
N ASN A 213 11.57 12.11 16.56
CA ASN A 213 11.44 13.55 16.77
C ASN A 213 10.14 14.06 16.13
N LEU A 214 9.53 15.08 16.75
CA LEU A 214 8.46 15.85 16.12
C LEU A 214 9.06 16.82 15.10
N TYR A 215 8.71 16.61 13.85
CA TYR A 215 9.20 17.40 12.73
C TYR A 215 8.23 18.53 12.34
N PRO A 216 8.74 19.66 11.85
CA PRO A 216 7.91 20.61 11.10
C PRO A 216 7.38 19.98 9.80
N VAL A 217 6.15 20.35 9.42
CA VAL A 217 5.37 19.71 8.33
C VAL A 217 6.08 19.70 6.97
N ASP A 218 6.91 20.70 6.68
CA ASP A 218 7.67 20.78 5.42
C ASP A 218 8.89 19.84 5.37
N HIS A 219 9.30 19.27 6.51
CA HIS A 219 10.40 18.31 6.63
C HIS A 219 10.13 17.16 7.61
N ASP A 220 8.95 16.54 7.48
CA ASP A 220 8.36 15.53 8.38
C ASP A 220 9.15 14.21 8.57
N ARG A 221 10.42 14.08 8.16
CA ARG A 221 11.29 12.90 8.39
C ARG A 221 12.77 13.28 8.50
N ALA A 222 13.55 12.42 9.15
CA ALA A 222 15.01 12.55 9.30
C ALA A 222 15.82 12.69 7.99
N ILE A 223 15.30 12.23 6.84
CA ILE A 223 15.92 12.49 5.52
C ILE A 223 15.09 13.53 4.77
N ASN A 224 15.52 14.79 4.82
CA ASN A 224 14.81 15.92 4.23
C ASN A 224 15.77 16.94 3.59
N SER A 225 15.22 17.90 2.85
CA SER A 225 15.97 18.91 2.10
C SER A 225 16.68 19.99 2.94
N PHE A 226 16.37 20.11 4.23
CA PHE A 226 16.91 21.13 5.13
C PHE A 226 18.20 20.69 5.83
N LEU A 227 18.57 19.41 5.71
CA LEU A 227 19.86 18.88 6.15
C LEU A 227 21.07 19.62 5.55
N VAL A 228 20.92 20.33 4.41
CA VAL A 228 22.00 21.05 3.71
C VAL A 228 21.79 22.57 3.76
N LYS A 229 22.81 23.27 4.25
CA LYS A 229 22.88 24.74 4.34
C LYS A 229 23.30 25.38 3.03
N GLU A 230 23.09 26.69 2.94
CA GLU A 230 23.42 27.48 1.74
C GLU A 230 24.91 27.40 1.33
N ASP A 231 25.81 27.26 2.30
CA ASP A 231 27.26 27.09 2.09
C ASP A 231 27.68 25.65 1.72
N GLY A 232 26.72 24.73 1.65
CA GLY A 232 26.94 23.31 1.35
C GLY A 232 27.34 22.45 2.55
N THR A 233 27.39 23.01 3.77
CA THR A 233 27.60 22.22 5.01
C THR A 233 26.31 21.56 5.48
N PHE A 234 26.42 20.57 6.35
CA PHE A 234 25.25 19.92 6.95
C PHE A 234 24.75 20.69 8.19
N ASP A 235 23.46 20.56 8.50
CA ASP A 235 22.98 20.89 9.84
C ASP A 235 23.21 19.74 10.81
N GLU A 236 24.23 19.89 11.66
CA GLU A 236 24.63 18.91 12.69
C GLU A 236 23.60 18.71 13.81
N ALA A 237 22.53 19.52 13.89
CA ALA A 237 21.41 19.25 14.79
C ALA A 237 20.38 18.34 14.10
N LEU A 238 19.96 18.69 12.88
CA LEU A 238 19.04 17.85 12.09
C LEU A 238 19.68 16.49 11.72
N LEU A 239 20.98 16.45 11.42
CA LEU A 239 21.68 15.20 11.09
C LEU A 239 21.66 14.18 12.25
N LYS A 240 21.46 14.62 13.50
CA LYS A 240 21.33 13.70 14.66
C LYS A 240 20.06 12.88 14.64
N GLU A 241 18.99 13.42 14.05
CA GLU A 241 17.73 12.71 13.82
C GLU A 241 17.93 11.44 12.97
N LEU A 242 19.08 11.34 12.29
CA LEU A 242 19.54 10.19 11.52
C LEU A 242 20.71 9.42 12.18
N THR A 243 21.69 10.12 12.78
CA THR A 243 22.86 9.45 13.40
C THR A 243 22.52 8.75 14.70
N ASP A 244 21.59 9.30 15.48
CA ASP A 244 21.35 8.88 16.86
C ASP A 244 20.30 7.75 16.95
N ILE A 245 19.63 7.44 15.83
CA ILE A 245 18.77 6.24 15.67
C ILE A 245 19.55 5.00 16.15
N PRO A 246 19.02 4.22 17.12
CA PRO A 246 19.72 3.06 17.65
C PRO A 246 19.84 1.92 16.62
N ASP A 247 20.85 1.08 16.83
CA ASP A 247 21.26 0.03 15.89
C ASP A 247 20.99 -1.39 16.44
N ASP A 248 19.86 -1.57 17.13
CA ASP A 248 19.45 -2.84 17.72
C ASP A 248 18.26 -3.52 17.02
N ASN A 249 17.34 -2.76 16.38
CA ASN A 249 16.19 -3.30 15.64
C ASN A 249 16.22 -3.06 14.11
N ILE A 250 15.58 -3.97 13.35
CA ILE A 250 15.22 -3.78 11.94
C ILE A 250 14.36 -2.53 11.74
N GLY A 251 14.51 -1.84 10.61
CA GLY A 251 13.73 -0.65 10.30
C GLY A 251 13.86 -0.17 8.86
N TYR A 252 13.27 1.00 8.59
CA TYR A 252 13.28 1.69 7.30
C TYR A 252 13.51 3.20 7.45
N LEU A 253 13.94 3.85 6.37
CA LEU A 253 14.10 5.31 6.31
C LEU A 253 13.37 5.91 5.11
N VAL A 254 12.71 7.05 5.30
CA VAL A 254 11.90 7.71 4.26
C VAL A 254 12.55 9.02 3.84
N ALA A 255 12.79 9.20 2.53
CA ALA A 255 13.17 10.48 1.96
C ALA A 255 11.93 11.38 1.80
N TRP A 256 11.86 12.46 2.58
CA TRP A 256 10.75 13.41 2.56
C TRP A 256 11.01 14.54 1.58
N LEU A 257 10.29 14.51 0.45
CA LEU A 257 10.58 15.36 -0.71
C LEU A 257 9.64 16.58 -0.84
N MET A 258 8.84 16.90 0.19
CA MET A 258 7.81 17.96 0.12
C MET A 258 8.40 19.38 0.25
N GLY A 259 9.36 19.57 1.14
CA GLY A 259 10.01 20.87 1.35
C GLY A 259 11.18 21.14 0.40
N ILE A 260 11.52 22.42 0.26
CA ILE A 260 12.83 22.89 -0.22
C ILE A 260 13.20 24.14 0.61
N PRO A 261 14.46 24.34 1.03
CA PRO A 261 14.83 25.50 1.84
C PRO A 261 14.67 26.84 1.09
N GLU A 262 14.33 27.91 1.81
CA GLU A 262 14.19 29.28 1.25
C GLU A 262 15.42 29.74 0.46
N TRP A 263 16.63 29.32 0.89
CA TRP A 263 17.87 29.67 0.19
C TRP A 263 17.97 29.04 -1.21
N VAL A 264 17.34 27.88 -1.42
CA VAL A 264 17.23 27.23 -2.73
C VAL A 264 16.28 28.02 -3.62
N GLU A 265 15.10 28.38 -3.11
CA GLU A 265 14.11 29.19 -3.84
C GLU A 265 14.65 30.57 -4.21
N ALA A 266 15.44 31.19 -3.33
CA ALA A 266 16.07 32.48 -3.58
C ALA A 266 17.16 32.43 -4.66
N LYS A 267 17.84 31.28 -4.83
CA LYS A 267 18.83 31.07 -5.89
C LYS A 267 18.21 30.59 -7.20
N GLU A 268 17.12 29.85 -7.11
CA GLU A 268 16.48 29.18 -8.25
C GLU A 268 14.96 29.43 -8.26
N PRO A 269 14.52 30.53 -8.89
CA PRO A 269 13.10 30.93 -8.90
C PRO A 269 12.16 29.96 -9.63
N GLU A 270 12.68 29.02 -10.43
CA GLU A 270 11.86 28.00 -11.10
C GLU A 270 11.74 26.69 -10.31
N ILE A 271 12.39 26.56 -9.15
CA ILE A 271 12.47 25.30 -8.37
C ILE A 271 11.10 24.66 -8.05
N ARG A 272 10.04 25.46 -7.93
CA ARG A 272 8.66 25.00 -7.64
C ARG A 272 7.80 24.73 -8.88
N LYS A 273 8.28 24.98 -10.11
CA LYS A 273 7.54 24.65 -11.34
C LYS A 273 7.65 23.15 -11.62
N GLY A 274 6.62 22.52 -12.19
CA GLY A 274 6.67 21.07 -12.45
C GLY A 274 6.69 20.18 -11.19
N ARG A 275 6.40 20.77 -10.01
CA ARG A 275 6.23 20.10 -8.72
C ARG A 275 4.99 19.20 -8.67
N SER A 276 4.88 18.44 -7.59
CA SER A 276 3.67 17.76 -7.15
C SER A 276 3.29 18.07 -5.70
N LEU A 277 2.25 17.38 -5.22
CA LEU A 277 1.84 17.38 -3.81
C LEU A 277 2.96 16.85 -2.90
N PHE A 278 3.50 15.66 -3.19
CA PHE A 278 4.48 14.98 -2.34
C PHE A 278 5.96 15.16 -2.75
N GLN A 279 6.24 15.64 -3.97
CA GLN A 279 7.55 16.16 -4.37
C GLN A 279 7.42 17.65 -4.69
N GLY A 280 7.76 18.49 -3.72
CA GLY A 280 7.47 19.92 -3.78
C GLY A 280 8.33 20.74 -4.74
N PHE A 281 9.20 20.11 -5.52
CA PHE A 281 10.17 20.78 -6.42
C PHE A 281 10.27 20.08 -7.78
N ASP A 282 10.92 20.76 -8.73
CA ASP A 282 11.19 20.25 -10.08
C ASP A 282 12.26 19.15 -10.09
N LEU A 283 11.94 18.01 -10.70
CA LEU A 283 12.84 16.87 -10.88
C LEU A 283 13.99 17.14 -11.85
N ASP A 284 13.79 18.07 -12.79
CA ASP A 284 14.75 18.37 -13.85
C ASP A 284 15.71 19.50 -13.46
N ASN A 285 15.49 20.11 -12.28
CA ASN A 285 16.27 21.23 -11.82
C ASN A 285 17.67 20.80 -11.30
N PRO A 286 18.76 21.45 -11.77
CA PRO A 286 20.11 21.07 -11.38
C PRO A 286 20.43 21.35 -9.91
N LEU A 287 19.87 22.39 -9.30
CA LEU A 287 20.10 22.71 -7.90
C LEU A 287 19.34 21.74 -6.97
N ALA A 288 18.13 21.30 -7.35
CA ALA A 288 17.44 20.21 -6.65
C ALA A 288 18.31 18.94 -6.62
N ARG A 289 18.88 18.55 -7.77
CA ARG A 289 19.78 17.39 -7.88
C ARG A 289 21.08 17.59 -7.10
N GLU A 290 21.68 18.79 -7.07
CA GLU A 290 22.88 19.04 -6.26
C GLU A 290 22.60 18.89 -4.75
N VAL A 291 21.47 19.44 -4.26
CA VAL A 291 21.07 19.35 -2.85
C VAL A 291 20.79 17.89 -2.46
N TRP A 292 19.96 17.18 -3.23
CA TRP A 292 19.61 15.80 -2.95
C TRP A 292 20.78 14.81 -3.13
N SER A 293 21.74 15.10 -4.02
CA SER A 293 23.00 14.35 -4.14
C SER A 293 23.76 14.33 -2.81
N LYS A 294 23.95 15.51 -2.19
CA LYS A 294 24.62 15.63 -0.89
C LYS A 294 23.86 14.89 0.22
N ILE A 295 22.54 15.07 0.28
CA ILE A 295 21.67 14.46 1.29
C ILE A 295 21.71 12.93 1.22
N LEU A 296 21.48 12.36 0.04
CA LEU A 296 21.41 10.91 -0.15
C LEU A 296 22.77 10.25 0.13
N ARG A 297 23.86 10.83 -0.39
CA ARG A 297 25.21 10.36 -0.08
C ARG A 297 25.49 10.37 1.42
N LYS A 298 25.11 11.44 2.13
CA LYS A 298 25.34 11.53 3.58
C LYS A 298 24.45 10.59 4.37
N ALA A 299 23.20 10.41 3.97
CA ALA A 299 22.29 9.47 4.59
C ALA A 299 22.82 8.03 4.48
N ALA A 300 23.24 7.62 3.27
CA ALA A 300 23.90 6.34 3.04
C ALA A 300 25.23 6.20 3.80
N GLU A 301 26.00 7.27 3.97
CA GLU A 301 27.25 7.27 4.75
C GLU A 301 27.01 6.97 6.23
N VAL A 302 26.08 7.68 6.88
CA VAL A 302 25.91 7.62 8.34
C VAL A 302 25.01 6.49 8.85
N THR A 303 24.30 5.83 7.93
CA THR A 303 23.45 4.66 8.23
C THR A 303 24.01 3.36 7.67
N LYS A 304 25.20 3.41 7.04
CA LYS A 304 25.85 2.22 6.51
C LYS A 304 26.01 1.15 7.59
N ASP A 305 25.70 -0.08 7.21
CA ASP A 305 25.73 -1.29 8.05
C ASP A 305 24.76 -1.27 9.26
N LYS A 306 23.91 -0.24 9.42
CA LYS A 306 22.87 -0.19 10.48
C LYS A 306 21.65 -1.06 10.15
N LYS A 307 20.99 -1.60 11.18
CA LYS A 307 19.75 -2.38 11.07
C LYS A 307 18.52 -1.57 10.61
N VAL A 308 18.49 -0.26 10.86
CA VAL A 308 17.37 0.62 10.46
C VAL A 308 17.23 0.81 8.93
N ILE A 309 18.11 0.19 8.14
CA ILE A 309 18.01 0.16 6.67
C ILE A 309 17.84 -1.27 6.10
N GLU A 310 17.61 -2.27 6.94
CA GLU A 310 17.35 -3.66 6.52
C GLU A 310 16.00 -3.85 5.82
N LEU A 311 15.03 -2.95 6.03
CA LEU A 311 13.81 -2.86 5.23
C LEU A 311 13.94 -1.83 4.09
N GLY A 312 15.15 -1.29 3.88
CA GLY A 312 15.50 -0.37 2.81
C GLY A 312 15.17 1.12 3.03
N PHE A 313 15.58 1.92 2.05
CA PHE A 313 15.23 3.33 1.90
C PHE A 313 13.98 3.50 1.04
N VAL A 314 12.94 4.11 1.60
CA VAL A 314 11.76 4.58 0.87
C VAL A 314 12.11 5.89 0.17
N LEU A 315 12.38 5.82 -1.14
CA LEU A 315 12.89 6.95 -1.93
C LEU A 315 11.86 8.08 -2.13
N ALA A 316 10.56 7.81 -1.96
CA ALA A 316 9.51 8.81 -1.94
C ALA A 316 8.22 8.27 -1.30
N ASN A 317 7.46 9.18 -0.69
CA ASN A 317 6.06 8.99 -0.32
C ASN A 317 5.13 9.36 -1.50
N GLU A 318 4.24 8.44 -1.90
CA GLU A 318 3.19 8.60 -2.94
C GLU A 318 3.58 9.49 -4.14
N PRO A 319 4.67 9.20 -4.88
CA PRO A 319 5.08 10.05 -5.98
C PRO A 319 4.07 10.02 -7.13
N HIS A 320 3.71 11.20 -7.63
CA HIS A 320 2.91 11.40 -8.83
C HIS A 320 3.08 12.84 -9.33
N TRP A 321 2.86 13.07 -10.62
CA TRP A 321 2.89 14.39 -11.29
C TRP A 321 1.74 14.50 -12.29
N TYR A 322 0.50 14.36 -11.83
CA TYR A 322 -0.70 14.44 -12.67
C TYR A 322 -0.72 15.80 -13.38
N SER A 323 -0.60 15.76 -14.70
CA SER A 323 -0.36 16.95 -15.52
C SER A 323 -1.56 17.32 -16.38
N GLU A 324 -2.70 16.64 -16.22
CA GLU A 324 -3.94 16.92 -16.95
C GLU A 324 -4.77 18.07 -16.34
N ALA A 325 -5.28 18.94 -17.22
CA ALA A 325 -6.05 20.11 -16.84
C ALA A 325 -7.37 19.73 -16.14
N GLY A 326 -7.57 20.24 -14.91
CA GLY A 326 -8.76 19.98 -14.10
C GLY A 326 -8.65 18.79 -13.14
N HIS A 327 -7.52 18.08 -13.10
CA HIS A 327 -7.26 17.05 -12.10
C HIS A 327 -7.24 17.63 -10.67
N TRP A 328 -7.66 16.84 -9.68
CA TRP A 328 -7.87 17.32 -8.31
C TRP A 328 -6.57 17.76 -7.62
N THR A 329 -5.42 17.19 -7.99
CA THR A 329 -4.10 17.57 -7.46
C THR A 329 -3.69 19.00 -7.86
N GLY A 330 -4.26 19.56 -8.93
CA GLY A 330 -4.01 20.95 -9.33
C GLY A 330 -4.47 21.98 -8.29
N ASN A 331 -5.37 21.62 -7.37
CA ASN A 331 -5.72 22.45 -6.20
C ASN A 331 -4.56 22.60 -5.19
N TYR A 332 -3.52 21.76 -5.31
CA TYR A 332 -2.30 21.74 -4.49
C TYR A 332 -1.07 22.12 -5.31
N GLU A 333 -1.27 22.92 -6.38
CA GLU A 333 -0.23 23.45 -7.29
C GLU A 333 0.53 22.41 -8.13
N GLU A 334 0.12 21.14 -8.09
CA GLU A 334 0.71 20.08 -8.90
C GLU A 334 0.61 20.39 -10.41
N MET A 335 1.76 20.35 -11.08
CA MET A 335 1.91 20.52 -12.53
C MET A 335 1.15 21.71 -13.14
N GLN A 336 1.00 22.83 -12.42
CA GLN A 336 0.37 24.07 -12.95
C GLN A 336 1.25 24.86 -13.94
N GLY A 337 2.27 24.19 -14.48
CA GLY A 337 3.31 24.73 -15.35
C GLY A 337 4.60 23.92 -15.19
N ILE A 338 5.56 24.12 -16.09
CA ILE A 338 6.88 23.46 -16.07
C ILE A 338 8.01 24.49 -16.07
N SER A 339 9.21 24.09 -15.62
CA SER A 339 10.39 24.96 -15.67
C SER A 339 11.01 24.98 -17.08
N SER A 340 11.93 25.90 -17.30
CA SER A 340 12.79 25.88 -18.49
C SER A 340 13.68 24.63 -18.54
N TYR A 341 14.05 24.04 -17.40
CA TYR A 341 14.79 22.77 -17.32
C TYR A 341 13.96 21.58 -17.79
N THR A 342 12.72 21.44 -17.29
CA THR A 342 11.78 20.40 -17.73
C THR A 342 11.49 20.52 -19.23
N LEU A 343 11.34 21.75 -19.74
CA LEU A 343 11.12 21.98 -21.17
C LEU A 343 12.34 21.56 -22.00
N ALA A 344 13.55 21.95 -21.60
CA ALA A 344 14.77 21.59 -22.32
C ALA A 344 15.02 20.07 -22.36
N GLU A 345 14.82 19.37 -21.25
CA GLU A 345 14.93 17.90 -21.23
C GLU A 345 13.80 17.21 -22.02
N PHE A 346 12.60 17.80 -22.10
CA PHE A 346 11.54 17.31 -23.00
C PHE A 346 11.89 17.49 -24.48
N GLN A 347 12.40 18.67 -24.87
CA GLN A 347 12.86 18.95 -26.23
C GLN A 347 13.97 17.98 -26.66
N LYS A 348 14.92 17.68 -25.76
CA LYS A 348 15.96 16.68 -25.95
C LYS A 348 15.41 15.26 -26.06
N TRP A 349 14.49 14.85 -25.18
CA TRP A 349 13.82 13.54 -25.26
C TRP A 349 13.07 13.36 -26.59
N LEU A 350 12.38 14.42 -27.07
CA LEU A 350 11.72 14.43 -28.37
C LEU A 350 12.74 14.30 -29.53
N ASN A 351 13.86 15.01 -29.47
CA ASN A 351 14.94 14.90 -30.45
C ASN A 351 15.46 13.46 -30.55
N GLU A 352 15.63 12.77 -29.41
CA GLU A 352 16.03 11.36 -29.36
C GLU A 352 14.93 10.42 -29.88
N LYS A 353 13.68 10.55 -29.39
CA LYS A 353 12.51 9.76 -29.82
C LYS A 353 12.27 9.84 -31.33
N TYR A 354 12.41 11.03 -31.91
CA TYR A 354 12.24 11.30 -33.34
C TYR A 354 13.55 11.23 -34.14
N LYS A 355 14.68 10.88 -33.52
CA LYS A 355 16.00 10.71 -34.15
C LYS A 355 16.45 11.92 -34.99
N GLY A 356 16.26 13.14 -34.48
CA GLY A 356 16.57 14.38 -35.20
C GLY A 356 15.57 14.77 -36.29
N ASN A 357 14.47 14.03 -36.49
CA ASN A 357 13.48 14.32 -37.53
C ASN A 357 12.32 15.19 -37.02
N VAL A 358 12.54 16.49 -36.86
CA VAL A 358 11.50 17.47 -36.45
C VAL A 358 10.32 17.50 -37.42
N ALA A 359 10.51 17.16 -38.70
CA ALA A 359 9.40 17.08 -39.67
C ALA A 359 8.42 15.94 -39.35
N GLN A 360 8.90 14.82 -38.79
CA GLN A 360 8.05 13.73 -38.33
C GLN A 360 7.28 14.10 -37.04
N LEU A 361 7.90 14.86 -36.13
CA LEU A 361 7.20 15.42 -34.96
C LEU A 361 6.10 16.39 -35.43
N ASN A 362 6.43 17.33 -36.30
CA ASN A 362 5.47 18.29 -36.86
C ASN A 362 4.28 17.59 -37.56
N ALA A 363 4.53 16.48 -38.27
CA ALA A 363 3.48 15.67 -38.87
C ALA A 363 2.59 14.96 -37.83
N ASN A 364 3.18 14.41 -36.76
CA ASN A 364 2.46 13.74 -35.68
C ASN A 364 1.64 14.72 -34.81
N TRP A 365 2.21 15.88 -34.49
CA TRP A 365 1.62 16.89 -33.60
C TRP A 365 0.77 17.93 -34.34
N ASN A 366 0.77 17.93 -35.67
CA ASN A 366 0.17 18.98 -36.52
C ASN A 366 0.72 20.39 -36.18
N SER A 367 2.03 20.48 -35.96
CA SER A 367 2.77 21.69 -35.60
C SER A 367 3.75 22.12 -36.71
N LYS A 368 4.53 23.19 -36.45
CA LYS A 368 5.44 23.82 -37.43
C LYS A 368 6.75 24.33 -36.81
N PHE A 369 7.28 23.59 -35.83
CA PHE A 369 8.54 23.92 -35.18
C PHE A 369 9.71 23.82 -36.18
N ALA A 370 10.67 24.76 -36.12
CA ALA A 370 11.81 24.76 -37.04
C ALA A 370 12.93 23.80 -36.59
N SER A 371 13.05 23.61 -35.28
CA SER A 371 13.94 22.68 -34.58
C SER A 371 13.24 22.06 -33.36
N PHE A 372 13.92 21.18 -32.62
CA PHE A 372 13.38 20.67 -31.34
C PHE A 372 13.45 21.74 -30.24
N ASP A 373 14.42 22.65 -30.29
CA ASP A 373 14.60 23.74 -29.34
C ASP A 373 13.45 24.77 -29.41
N ASP A 374 12.70 24.79 -30.52
CA ASP A 374 11.49 25.60 -30.71
C ASP A 374 10.20 24.92 -30.20
N VAL A 375 10.25 23.66 -29.72
CA VAL A 375 9.04 22.93 -29.31
C VAL A 375 8.50 23.51 -28.01
N GLU A 376 7.23 23.91 -28.03
CA GLU A 376 6.46 24.35 -26.87
C GLU A 376 5.35 23.34 -26.52
N ILE A 377 4.98 23.27 -25.24
CA ILE A 377 3.85 22.49 -24.75
C ILE A 377 3.12 23.25 -23.62
N GLU A 378 1.78 23.18 -23.64
CA GLU A 378 0.93 23.72 -22.57
C GLU A 378 0.72 22.65 -21.48
N ILE A 379 1.15 22.96 -20.26
CA ILE A 379 0.96 22.14 -19.05
C ILE A 379 0.28 23.04 -18.00
N PRO A 380 -0.89 22.66 -17.42
CA PRO A 380 -1.57 21.37 -17.54
C PRO A 380 -2.11 21.05 -18.95
N ILE A 381 -1.88 19.82 -19.41
CA ILE A 381 -2.26 19.34 -20.74
C ILE A 381 -3.77 19.04 -20.80
N SER A 382 -4.44 19.44 -21.89
CA SER A 382 -5.88 19.16 -22.07
C SER A 382 -6.14 17.66 -22.26
N GLU A 383 -7.06 17.08 -21.48
CA GLU A 383 -7.55 15.70 -21.65
C GLU A 383 -8.10 15.42 -23.05
N SER A 384 -8.56 16.45 -23.77
CA SER A 384 -9.02 16.34 -25.17
C SER A 384 -7.92 15.98 -26.17
N LEU A 385 -6.67 15.89 -25.72
CA LEU A 385 -5.52 15.40 -26.45
C LEU A 385 -5.26 13.89 -26.24
N ARG A 386 -5.96 13.22 -25.30
CA ARG A 386 -5.83 11.77 -25.08
C ARG A 386 -6.05 10.99 -26.38
N GLY A 387 -5.17 10.02 -26.65
CA GLY A 387 -5.14 9.27 -27.92
C GLY A 387 -4.43 9.98 -29.09
N LYS A 388 -3.86 11.18 -28.90
CA LYS A 388 -3.06 11.90 -29.91
C LYS A 388 -1.56 11.83 -29.59
N PRO A 389 -0.67 11.94 -30.61
CA PRO A 389 0.77 11.83 -30.40
C PRO A 389 1.37 12.76 -29.33
N ILE A 390 0.93 14.01 -29.25
CA ILE A 390 1.39 14.97 -28.23
C ILE A 390 1.12 14.50 -26.79
N TRP A 391 -0.05 13.88 -26.54
CA TRP A 391 -0.39 13.32 -25.23
C TRP A 391 0.43 12.06 -24.92
N PHE A 392 0.65 11.21 -25.92
CA PHE A 392 1.50 10.03 -25.76
C PHE A 392 2.95 10.40 -25.46
N ASP A 393 3.53 11.30 -26.26
CA ASP A 393 4.92 11.76 -26.11
C ASP A 393 5.13 12.45 -24.76
N TRP A 394 4.21 13.33 -24.34
CA TRP A 394 4.28 13.98 -23.02
C TRP A 394 4.20 12.97 -21.86
N ASN A 395 3.24 12.04 -21.87
CA ASN A 395 3.09 11.11 -20.75
C ASN A 395 4.26 10.11 -20.65
N ARG A 396 4.81 9.63 -21.79
CA ARG A 396 6.05 8.85 -21.77
C ARG A 396 7.26 9.66 -21.33
N TYR A 397 7.32 10.96 -21.64
CA TYR A 397 8.35 11.84 -21.09
C TYR A 397 8.19 12.04 -19.57
N ASN A 398 6.99 12.26 -19.07
CA ASN A 398 6.75 12.45 -17.63
C ASN A 398 7.11 11.17 -16.84
N MET A 399 6.83 9.99 -17.40
CA MET A 399 7.32 8.69 -16.92
C MET A 399 8.85 8.58 -16.94
N HIS A 400 9.48 9.01 -18.04
CA HIS A 400 10.93 9.01 -18.20
C HIS A 400 11.64 9.93 -17.19
N ARG A 401 11.16 11.16 -16.98
CA ARG A 401 11.80 12.12 -16.06
C ARG A 401 11.69 11.68 -14.59
N ALA A 402 10.56 11.10 -14.20
CA ALA A 402 10.39 10.49 -12.87
C ALA A 402 11.30 9.28 -12.69
N THR A 403 11.38 8.39 -13.68
CA THR A 403 12.31 7.24 -13.64
C THR A 403 13.77 7.70 -13.58
N SER A 404 14.13 8.77 -14.31
CA SER A 404 15.45 9.42 -14.26
C SER A 404 15.76 10.04 -12.89
N TRP A 405 14.76 10.63 -12.21
CA TRP A 405 14.90 11.11 -10.84
C TRP A 405 15.17 9.96 -9.86
N PHE A 406 14.38 8.90 -9.85
CA PHE A 406 14.61 7.76 -8.96
C PHE A 406 15.90 6.99 -9.28
N THR A 407 16.28 6.90 -10.56
CA THR A 407 17.58 6.35 -10.97
C THR A 407 18.72 7.18 -10.41
N PHE A 408 18.61 8.51 -10.46
CA PHE A 408 19.56 9.41 -9.80
C PHE A 408 19.60 9.17 -8.28
N MET A 409 18.44 9.12 -7.59
CA MET A 409 18.43 8.93 -6.14
C MET A 409 19.12 7.64 -5.70
N GLN A 410 18.80 6.51 -6.35
CA GLN A 410 19.43 5.23 -6.05
C GLN A 410 20.92 5.24 -6.37
N ASN A 411 21.34 5.81 -7.51
CA ASN A 411 22.77 5.91 -7.85
C ASN A 411 23.57 6.74 -6.83
N GLU A 412 22.98 7.79 -6.26
CA GLU A 412 23.64 8.61 -5.24
C GLU A 412 23.77 7.89 -3.89
N LEU A 413 22.77 7.09 -3.50
CA LEU A 413 22.85 6.18 -2.35
C LEU A 413 23.91 5.09 -2.57
N HIS A 414 23.80 4.34 -3.68
CA HIS A 414 24.67 3.21 -4.01
C HIS A 414 26.13 3.61 -4.29
N ALA A 415 26.39 4.86 -4.66
CA ALA A 415 27.76 5.38 -4.77
C ALA A 415 28.49 5.51 -3.41
N VAL A 416 27.79 5.32 -2.28
CA VAL A 416 28.34 5.34 -0.91
C VAL A 416 28.06 4.03 -0.17
N ASN A 417 26.82 3.53 -0.26
CA ASN A 417 26.42 2.24 0.27
C ASN A 417 25.82 1.36 -0.85
N PRO A 418 26.63 0.60 -1.62
CA PRO A 418 26.18 -0.14 -2.80
C PRO A 418 25.25 -1.31 -2.49
N ASP A 419 25.25 -1.77 -1.24
CA ASP A 419 24.44 -2.88 -0.74
C ASP A 419 23.15 -2.38 -0.04
N ALA A 420 22.86 -1.07 -0.09
CA ALA A 420 21.66 -0.50 0.51
C ALA A 420 20.39 -0.86 -0.27
N ASP A 421 19.41 -1.44 0.41
CA ASP A 421 18.11 -1.69 -0.20
C ASP A 421 17.32 -0.40 -0.45
N THR A 422 16.54 -0.37 -1.52
CA THR A 422 15.66 0.75 -1.88
C THR A 422 14.29 0.25 -2.32
N HIS A 423 13.26 1.05 -2.06
CA HIS A 423 11.95 0.94 -2.68
C HIS A 423 11.27 2.32 -2.73
N ILE A 424 10.08 2.40 -3.34
CA ILE A 424 9.29 3.63 -3.44
C ILE A 424 7.90 3.32 -2.88
N LYS A 425 7.27 4.19 -2.10
CA LYS A 425 5.85 4.03 -1.73
C LYS A 425 4.98 4.45 -2.92
N ILE A 426 4.87 3.58 -3.93
CA ILE A 426 4.13 3.87 -5.17
C ILE A 426 2.62 3.82 -4.94
N PHE A 427 1.96 4.94 -5.23
CA PHE A 427 0.51 5.09 -5.11
C PHE A 427 -0.26 4.18 -6.10
N PRO A 428 -0.93 3.09 -5.66
CA PRO A 428 -1.37 2.01 -6.56
C PRO A 428 -2.35 2.41 -7.68
N ARG A 429 -3.06 3.53 -7.48
CA ARG A 429 -4.02 4.06 -8.46
C ARG A 429 -3.36 4.45 -9.77
N THR A 430 -2.07 4.79 -9.76
CA THR A 430 -1.27 5.04 -10.97
C THR A 430 -1.14 3.81 -11.87
N PHE A 431 -1.50 2.62 -11.39
CA PHE A 431 -1.58 1.41 -12.21
C PHE A 431 -3.02 1.04 -12.58
N TYR A 432 -3.92 0.80 -11.62
CA TYR A 432 -5.23 0.19 -11.91
C TYR A 432 -6.34 1.18 -12.31
N GLU A 433 -6.13 2.50 -12.18
CA GLU A 433 -7.07 3.50 -12.70
C GLU A 433 -6.68 3.93 -14.14
N ASP A 434 -7.53 4.67 -14.83
CA ASP A 434 -7.37 4.95 -16.28
C ASP A 434 -6.58 6.24 -16.61
N SER A 435 -6.19 7.05 -15.62
CA SER A 435 -5.29 8.18 -15.86
C SER A 435 -3.85 7.71 -16.03
N ARG A 436 -3.08 8.43 -16.86
CA ARG A 436 -1.65 8.16 -17.15
C ARG A 436 -0.78 9.41 -17.22
N SER A 437 -1.29 10.58 -16.85
CA SER A 437 -0.48 11.81 -16.86
C SER A 437 0.41 11.96 -15.62
N HIS A 438 0.28 11.08 -14.63
CA HIS A 438 1.00 11.09 -13.34
C HIS A 438 2.50 10.79 -13.41
N GLY A 439 3.03 10.37 -14.56
CA GLY A 439 4.48 10.16 -14.73
C GLY A 439 5.07 8.97 -13.94
N ILE A 440 4.29 7.96 -13.59
CA ILE A 440 4.78 6.73 -12.94
C ILE A 440 4.77 5.59 -13.95
N ASP A 441 5.94 5.02 -14.25
CA ASP A 441 6.08 3.77 -15.01
C ASP A 441 6.34 2.65 -13.99
N LEU A 442 5.28 1.94 -13.58
CA LEU A 442 5.35 0.96 -12.50
C LEU A 442 6.32 -0.18 -12.83
N GLU A 443 6.37 -0.62 -14.09
CA GLU A 443 7.34 -1.64 -14.53
C GLU A 443 8.77 -1.14 -14.37
N ALA A 444 9.09 0.05 -14.89
CA ALA A 444 10.45 0.59 -14.81
C ALA A 444 10.91 0.83 -13.36
N LEU A 445 10.03 1.32 -12.48
CA LEU A 445 10.35 1.54 -11.07
C LEU A 445 10.48 0.22 -10.29
N THR A 446 9.63 -0.77 -10.56
CA THR A 446 9.74 -2.12 -9.97
C THR A 446 10.97 -2.87 -10.46
N GLU A 447 11.45 -2.65 -11.69
CA GLU A 447 12.75 -3.15 -12.13
C GLU A 447 13.91 -2.43 -11.43
N LEU A 448 13.81 -1.10 -11.26
CA LEU A 448 14.86 -0.22 -10.76
C LEU A 448 15.24 -0.47 -9.29
N THR A 449 14.26 -0.47 -8.37
CA THR A 449 14.52 -0.55 -6.91
C THR A 449 14.90 -1.97 -6.49
N THR A 450 15.61 -2.15 -5.37
CA THR A 450 16.03 -3.51 -4.95
C THR A 450 14.88 -4.32 -4.35
N MET A 451 13.96 -3.65 -3.65
CA MET A 451 12.69 -4.21 -3.15
C MET A 451 11.50 -3.61 -3.92
N ILE A 452 10.36 -4.29 -3.91
CA ILE A 452 9.08 -3.77 -4.41
C ILE A 452 8.47 -2.89 -3.31
N GLY A 453 7.93 -1.72 -3.67
CA GLY A 453 7.26 -0.84 -2.71
C GLY A 453 5.95 -0.25 -3.24
N HIS A 454 4.95 -0.15 -2.36
CA HIS A 454 3.65 0.49 -2.63
C HIS A 454 2.84 0.75 -1.36
N ASP A 455 1.73 1.46 -1.49
CA ASP A 455 0.70 1.66 -0.47
C ASP A 455 -0.64 1.03 -0.88
N ALA A 456 -0.69 -0.31 -0.94
CA ALA A 456 -1.86 -1.04 -1.44
C ALA A 456 -3.13 -0.74 -0.59
N LYS A 457 -4.26 -0.51 -1.27
CA LYS A 457 -5.52 -0.04 -0.66
C LYS A 457 -6.67 -1.02 -0.94
N ALA A 458 -7.51 -1.27 0.07
CA ALA A 458 -8.74 -2.05 -0.04
C ALA A 458 -9.89 -1.28 0.66
N LEU A 459 -11.15 -1.64 0.37
CA LEU A 459 -12.31 -1.01 1.00
C LEU A 459 -13.23 -2.09 1.58
N GLY A 460 -13.31 -2.21 2.92
CA GLY A 460 -14.13 -3.21 3.61
C GLY A 460 -15.65 -2.99 3.55
N SER A 461 -16.09 -1.85 3.01
CA SER A 461 -17.50 -1.52 2.73
C SER A 461 -17.60 -0.41 1.65
N PRO A 462 -18.80 -0.01 1.21
CA PRO A 462 -18.97 1.06 0.22
C PRO A 462 -18.26 2.37 0.60
N SER A 463 -17.83 3.12 -0.41
CA SER A 463 -17.04 4.34 -0.17
C SER A 463 -17.83 5.44 0.54
N ILE A 464 -17.19 6.12 1.49
CA ILE A 464 -17.69 7.34 2.14
C ILE A 464 -17.63 8.58 1.23
N ARG A 465 -17.31 8.40 -0.05
CA ARG A 465 -17.19 9.44 -1.08
C ARG A 465 -18.26 9.16 -2.16
N PRO A 466 -19.35 9.94 -2.24
CA PRO A 466 -20.55 9.58 -3.00
C PRO A 466 -20.39 9.58 -4.53
N HIS A 467 -19.26 10.09 -5.05
CA HIS A 467 -18.91 10.02 -6.47
C HIS A 467 -18.13 8.74 -6.83
N ILE A 468 -17.74 7.92 -5.85
CA ILE A 468 -16.98 6.69 -6.06
C ILE A 468 -17.96 5.52 -6.13
N SER A 469 -18.02 4.89 -7.30
CA SER A 469 -18.84 3.68 -7.52
C SER A 469 -18.46 2.59 -6.51
N SER A 470 -19.50 1.99 -5.93
CA SER A 470 -19.39 0.84 -5.05
C SER A 470 -20.15 -0.38 -5.61
N ASP A 471 -20.34 -0.45 -6.93
CA ASP A 471 -21.06 -1.52 -7.64
C ASP A 471 -20.45 -2.92 -7.39
N TRP A 472 -19.18 -2.97 -6.99
CA TRP A 472 -18.50 -4.19 -6.55
C TRP A 472 -19.13 -4.78 -5.26
N TRP A 473 -19.77 -3.96 -4.43
CA TRP A 473 -20.42 -4.37 -3.17
C TRP A 473 -21.63 -5.28 -3.41
N GLU A 474 -22.27 -5.23 -4.59
CA GLU A 474 -23.33 -6.20 -4.95
C GLU A 474 -22.81 -7.64 -5.04
N LYS A 475 -21.48 -7.82 -5.14
CA LYS A 475 -20.84 -9.09 -5.46
C LYS A 475 -19.87 -9.56 -4.38
N TYR A 476 -19.14 -8.61 -3.80
CA TYR A 476 -18.03 -8.88 -2.91
C TYR A 476 -18.16 -8.12 -1.58
N THR A 477 -17.65 -8.72 -0.51
CA THR A 477 -17.65 -8.16 0.84
C THR A 477 -16.57 -7.09 1.04
N TYR A 478 -15.60 -6.99 0.14
CA TYR A 478 -14.66 -5.87 0.10
C TYR A 478 -14.09 -5.65 -1.31
N LYS A 479 -13.51 -4.48 -1.54
CA LYS A 479 -12.83 -4.14 -2.80
C LYS A 479 -11.42 -4.72 -2.81
N TRP A 480 -11.31 -5.98 -3.20
CA TRP A 480 -10.04 -6.73 -3.30
C TRP A 480 -9.24 -6.43 -4.59
N ASP A 481 -9.94 -6.15 -5.69
CA ASP A 481 -9.39 -6.24 -7.05
C ASP A 481 -8.21 -5.30 -7.36
N GLY A 482 -8.26 -4.05 -6.90
CA GLY A 482 -7.16 -3.10 -7.08
C GLY A 482 -5.86 -3.53 -6.38
N MET A 483 -5.97 -4.08 -5.17
CA MET A 483 -4.84 -4.62 -4.40
C MET A 483 -4.28 -5.87 -5.09
N SER A 484 -5.13 -6.80 -5.51
CA SER A 484 -4.71 -8.03 -6.17
C SER A 484 -4.05 -7.78 -7.53
N MET A 485 -4.53 -6.79 -8.30
CA MET A 485 -3.95 -6.41 -9.59
C MET A 485 -2.54 -5.84 -9.48
N ILE A 486 -2.25 -5.00 -8.47
CA ILE A 486 -0.90 -4.44 -8.32
C ILE A 486 0.10 -5.52 -7.89
N HIS A 487 -0.23 -6.38 -6.91
CA HIS A 487 0.64 -7.48 -6.49
C HIS A 487 0.93 -8.43 -7.67
N ASP A 488 -0.10 -8.94 -8.35
CA ASP A 488 0.14 -9.86 -9.48
C ASP A 488 0.95 -9.21 -10.63
N PHE A 489 0.92 -7.87 -10.77
CA PHE A 489 1.76 -7.14 -11.73
C PHE A 489 3.21 -7.02 -11.26
N THR A 490 3.47 -6.50 -10.06
CA THR A 490 4.83 -6.29 -9.55
C THR A 490 5.59 -7.60 -9.39
N GLU A 491 4.92 -8.65 -8.89
CA GLU A 491 5.43 -10.03 -8.82
C GLU A 491 5.68 -10.63 -10.21
N SER A 492 4.98 -10.17 -11.25
CA SER A 492 5.25 -10.61 -12.62
C SER A 492 6.47 -9.91 -13.22
N VAL A 493 6.76 -8.67 -12.81
CA VAL A 493 7.94 -7.90 -13.21
C VAL A 493 9.19 -8.43 -12.49
N SER A 494 9.12 -8.56 -11.16
CA SER A 494 10.23 -8.94 -10.29
C SER A 494 9.82 -10.03 -9.27
N PRO A 495 9.67 -11.30 -9.69
CA PRO A 495 9.17 -12.40 -8.83
C PRO A 495 10.09 -12.82 -7.67
N ASN A 496 11.31 -12.27 -7.61
CA ASN A 496 12.34 -12.62 -6.64
C ASN A 496 12.82 -11.36 -5.88
N LYS A 497 11.88 -10.50 -5.47
CA LYS A 497 12.16 -9.31 -4.66
C LYS A 497 11.18 -9.27 -3.51
N ILE A 498 11.68 -8.92 -2.33
CA ILE A 498 10.86 -8.59 -1.16
C ILE A 498 9.82 -7.52 -1.52
N ASN A 499 8.58 -7.71 -1.08
CA ASN A 499 7.47 -6.79 -1.33
C ASN A 499 7.00 -6.05 -0.07
N VAL A 500 7.24 -4.73 -0.03
CA VAL A 500 7.01 -3.86 1.12
C VAL A 500 5.80 -2.95 0.88
N ASN A 501 4.70 -3.24 1.58
CA ASN A 501 3.55 -2.36 1.66
C ASN A 501 3.76 -1.31 2.76
N SER A 502 4.49 -0.24 2.46
CA SER A 502 4.96 0.73 3.46
C SER A 502 3.90 1.68 4.01
N GLU A 503 2.67 1.62 3.50
CA GLU A 503 1.50 2.24 4.12
C GLU A 503 0.22 1.53 3.62
N SER A 504 -0.17 0.41 4.24
CA SER A 504 -1.36 -0.30 3.79
C SER A 504 -2.63 0.40 4.23
N HIS A 505 -3.48 0.73 3.25
CA HIS A 505 -4.82 1.25 3.53
C HIS A 505 -5.84 0.13 3.47
N PHE A 506 -5.60 -0.90 4.27
CA PHE A 506 -6.53 -2.02 4.47
C PHE A 506 -7.47 -1.74 5.65
N LEU A 507 -7.06 -0.94 6.64
CA LEU A 507 -7.81 -0.64 7.87
C LEU A 507 -8.65 0.64 7.77
N SER A 508 -8.13 1.67 7.10
CA SER A 508 -8.87 2.89 6.78
C SER A 508 -8.22 3.64 5.61
N SER A 509 -8.97 4.53 4.96
CA SER A 509 -8.44 5.42 3.93
C SER A 509 -9.28 6.69 3.78
N GLY A 510 -8.77 7.67 3.04
CA GLY A 510 -9.56 8.82 2.57
C GLY A 510 -10.75 8.46 1.67
N GLN A 511 -10.98 7.17 1.31
CA GLN A 511 -12.16 6.69 0.59
C GLN A 511 -13.08 5.78 1.43
N TRP A 512 -12.64 5.28 2.59
CA TRP A 512 -13.39 4.33 3.40
C TRP A 512 -13.00 4.42 4.88
N LYS A 513 -14.00 4.69 5.73
CA LYS A 513 -13.93 4.72 7.20
C LYS A 513 -15.25 4.21 7.74
N VAL A 514 -15.21 3.44 8.81
CA VAL A 514 -16.38 2.92 9.54
C VAL A 514 -15.94 2.65 10.97
N MET A 515 -16.79 2.94 11.97
CA MET A 515 -16.41 2.72 13.38
C MET A 515 -16.25 1.24 13.72
N ASP A 516 -17.11 0.38 13.17
CA ASP A 516 -17.13 -1.05 13.45
C ASP A 516 -16.93 -1.88 12.16
N PRO A 517 -15.69 -1.99 11.64
CA PRO A 517 -15.37 -2.92 10.56
C PRO A 517 -15.35 -4.36 11.08
N ARG A 518 -15.46 -5.33 10.17
CA ARG A 518 -15.49 -6.77 10.50
C ARG A 518 -14.06 -7.29 10.70
N GLU A 519 -13.83 -8.05 11.77
CA GLU A 519 -12.58 -8.79 12.01
C GLU A 519 -12.26 -9.77 10.88
N SER A 520 -13.28 -10.48 10.39
CA SER A 520 -13.19 -11.39 9.24
C SER A 520 -12.63 -10.70 7.98
N TYR A 521 -13.02 -9.46 7.72
CA TYR A 521 -12.46 -8.66 6.63
C TYR A 521 -10.95 -8.37 6.84
N VAL A 522 -10.56 -7.97 8.04
CA VAL A 522 -9.15 -7.66 8.39
C VAL A 522 -8.28 -8.90 8.16
N ARG A 523 -8.70 -10.06 8.69
CA ARG A 523 -8.05 -11.34 8.45
C ARG A 523 -7.92 -11.67 6.96
N ASN A 524 -9.03 -11.56 6.22
CA ASN A 524 -9.09 -11.97 4.82
C ASN A 524 -8.21 -11.10 3.92
N VAL A 525 -8.22 -9.77 4.09
CA VAL A 525 -7.45 -8.85 3.23
C VAL A 525 -5.94 -8.95 3.47
N TYR A 526 -5.51 -9.07 4.73
CA TYR A 526 -4.10 -9.26 5.08
C TYR A 526 -3.59 -10.61 4.56
N TRP A 527 -4.34 -11.69 4.79
CA TRP A 527 -3.97 -13.01 4.27
C TRP A 527 -3.89 -13.03 2.75
N LEU A 528 -4.85 -12.40 2.04
CA LEU A 528 -4.82 -12.33 0.58
C LEU A 528 -3.61 -11.55 0.07
N ALA A 529 -3.29 -10.40 0.66
CA ALA A 529 -2.14 -9.59 0.26
C ALA A 529 -0.82 -10.36 0.46
N THR A 530 -0.63 -11.00 1.62
CA THR A 530 0.56 -11.84 1.88
C THR A 530 0.64 -13.03 0.93
N LEU A 531 -0.47 -13.73 0.68
CA LEU A 531 -0.55 -14.83 -0.29
C LEU A 531 -0.24 -14.40 -1.74
N GLN A 532 -0.43 -13.13 -2.08
CA GLN A 532 -0.13 -12.59 -3.41
C GLN A 532 1.26 -12.00 -3.56
N GLY A 533 1.99 -11.74 -2.46
CA GLY A 533 3.38 -11.25 -2.51
C GLY A 533 3.85 -10.49 -1.27
N MET A 534 2.96 -9.87 -0.49
CA MET A 534 3.36 -8.93 0.56
C MET A 534 4.21 -9.57 1.68
N ASP A 535 5.47 -9.12 1.80
CA ASP A 535 6.46 -9.57 2.80
C ASP A 535 6.52 -8.68 4.04
N ALA A 536 6.25 -7.39 3.86
CA ALA A 536 6.16 -6.43 4.95
C ALA A 536 4.94 -5.50 4.77
N ASN A 537 4.36 -5.10 5.90
CA ASN A 537 3.19 -4.23 5.95
C ASN A 537 3.33 -3.18 7.07
N MET A 538 3.20 -1.90 6.75
CA MET A 538 2.97 -0.86 7.77
C MET A 538 1.54 -0.34 7.60
N GLY A 539 0.62 -0.72 8.49
CA GLY A 539 -0.79 -0.34 8.37
C GLY A 539 -1.02 1.15 8.59
N TRP A 540 -1.90 1.78 7.80
CA TRP A 540 -2.37 3.13 8.10
C TRP A 540 -3.45 3.07 9.19
N PHE A 541 -3.20 3.49 10.43
CA PHE A 541 -2.00 4.13 11.01
C PHE A 541 -2.09 4.15 12.54
N TRP A 542 -0.99 4.31 13.28
CA TRP A 542 -1.02 4.34 14.75
C TRP A 542 -0.58 5.71 15.29
N MET A 543 -1.51 6.42 15.92
CA MET A 543 -1.31 7.77 16.44
C MET A 543 -1.91 7.90 17.83
N ARG A 544 -1.87 6.82 18.62
CA ARG A 544 -2.12 6.87 20.07
C ARG A 544 -0.78 6.85 20.78
N ASP A 545 -0.56 7.83 21.62
CA ASP A 545 0.62 7.93 22.48
C ASP A 545 0.45 7.07 23.75
N PRO A 546 1.53 6.79 24.51
CA PRO A 546 1.48 5.86 25.64
C PRO A 546 0.52 6.21 26.79
N ASP A 547 0.02 7.44 26.88
CA ASP A 547 -1.01 7.84 27.85
C ASP A 547 -2.45 7.73 27.32
N GLY A 548 -2.59 7.61 25.99
CA GLY A 548 -3.85 7.52 25.26
C GLY A 548 -4.26 8.77 24.46
N SER A 549 -3.50 9.86 24.49
CA SER A 549 -3.76 10.99 23.60
C SER A 549 -3.58 10.61 22.13
N PRO A 550 -4.20 11.36 21.19
CA PRO A 550 -3.66 11.48 19.85
C PRO A 550 -2.21 11.98 19.90
N GLU A 551 -1.37 11.51 18.99
CA GLU A 551 -0.01 12.04 18.79
C GLU A 551 -0.03 13.56 18.50
N ASP A 552 1.00 14.29 18.94
CA ASP A 552 1.08 15.76 18.98
C ASP A 552 0.65 16.50 17.70
N ARG A 553 0.91 15.95 16.49
CA ARG A 553 0.50 16.61 15.24
C ARG A 553 -1.03 16.59 15.08
N LEU A 554 -1.71 15.61 15.67
CA LEU A 554 -3.18 15.48 15.68
C LEU A 554 -3.87 16.20 16.86
N GLU A 555 -3.14 16.96 17.67
CA GLU A 555 -3.73 17.84 18.67
C GLU A 555 -4.11 19.24 18.12
N GLY A 556 -5.14 19.86 18.70
CA GLY A 556 -5.51 21.25 18.41
C GLY A 556 -6.19 21.50 17.05
N GLU A 557 -5.83 22.61 16.39
CA GLU A 557 -6.38 23.01 15.08
C GLU A 557 -5.59 22.38 13.92
N LEU A 558 -6.16 21.37 13.27
CA LEU A 558 -5.46 20.55 12.28
C LEU A 558 -5.42 21.22 10.89
N ASN A 559 -4.44 22.10 10.70
CA ASN A 559 -4.20 22.83 9.46
C ASN A 559 -2.96 22.31 8.71
N PHE A 560 -3.06 21.10 8.16
CA PHE A 560 -1.98 20.46 7.41
C PHE A 560 -1.94 20.88 5.93
N PHE A 561 -0.74 20.88 5.34
CA PHE A 561 -0.59 20.94 3.89
C PHE A 561 -0.99 19.61 3.21
N ASP A 562 -0.77 18.47 3.88
CA ASP A 562 -1.37 17.19 3.49
C ASP A 562 -2.87 17.18 3.87
N PRO A 563 -3.79 17.15 2.88
CA PRO A 563 -5.23 17.13 3.15
C PRO A 563 -5.73 15.80 3.76
N GLY A 564 -4.91 14.75 3.78
CA GLY A 564 -5.28 13.43 4.30
C GLY A 564 -5.26 13.35 5.83
N LEU A 565 -4.28 13.99 6.47
CA LEU A 565 -3.92 13.72 7.88
C LEU A 565 -4.97 14.22 8.89
N ALA A 566 -5.52 15.44 8.73
CA ALA A 566 -6.50 16.01 9.67
C ALA A 566 -7.73 15.11 9.89
N GLY A 567 -8.26 14.55 8.79
CA GLY A 567 -9.42 13.65 8.83
C GLY A 567 -9.07 12.19 9.14
N ALA A 568 -7.79 11.84 9.31
CA ALA A 568 -7.34 10.45 9.33
C ALA A 568 -7.69 9.69 10.62
N PHE A 569 -7.68 10.35 11.78
CA PHE A 569 -7.81 9.69 13.09
C PHE A 569 -9.19 9.08 13.34
N ALA A 570 -10.25 9.84 13.14
CA ALA A 570 -11.62 9.41 13.41
C ALA A 570 -12.04 8.18 12.59
N GLY A 571 -12.52 7.13 13.25
CA GLY A 571 -12.92 5.87 12.59
C GLY A 571 -11.77 5.11 11.91
N SER A 572 -10.58 5.17 12.53
CA SER A 572 -9.42 4.32 12.21
C SER A 572 -9.16 3.31 13.34
N ASN A 573 -8.15 2.46 13.17
CA ASN A 573 -7.73 1.46 14.16
C ASN A 573 -7.40 2.05 15.55
N ASN A 574 -7.07 3.34 15.63
CA ASN A 574 -6.84 4.08 16.89
C ASN A 574 -8.06 4.17 17.83
N MET A 575 -9.25 3.79 17.34
CA MET A 575 -10.53 3.75 18.05
C MET A 575 -11.16 2.35 18.05
N GLN A 576 -10.42 1.30 17.65
CA GLN A 576 -10.98 0.00 17.27
C GLN A 576 -10.14 -1.15 17.86
N PRO A 577 -10.43 -1.59 19.10
CA PRO A 577 -9.65 -2.59 19.81
C PRO A 577 -9.58 -3.93 19.05
N HIS A 578 -10.71 -4.31 18.45
CA HIS A 578 -10.86 -5.55 17.70
C HIS A 578 -10.05 -5.56 16.41
N VAL A 579 -9.96 -4.42 15.71
CA VAL A 579 -9.16 -4.27 14.48
C VAL A 579 -7.68 -4.35 14.79
N ALA A 580 -7.21 -3.62 15.80
CA ALA A 580 -5.81 -3.61 16.19
C ALA A 580 -5.34 -5.01 16.64
N ASN A 581 -6.15 -5.69 17.47
CA ASN A 581 -5.92 -7.08 17.84
C ASN A 581 -5.90 -8.00 16.62
N GLU A 582 -6.88 -7.92 15.71
CA GLU A 582 -6.99 -8.86 14.60
C GLU A 582 -5.84 -8.75 13.60
N VAL A 583 -5.25 -7.56 13.40
CA VAL A 583 -4.00 -7.40 12.65
C VAL A 583 -2.88 -8.23 13.29
N THR A 584 -2.71 -8.17 14.61
CA THR A 584 -1.70 -9.00 15.30
C THR A 584 -2.03 -10.49 15.19
N GLN A 585 -3.29 -10.89 15.35
CA GLN A 585 -3.68 -12.31 15.26
C GLN A 585 -3.42 -12.89 13.86
N VAL A 586 -3.79 -12.19 12.79
CA VAL A 586 -3.54 -12.68 11.41
C VAL A 586 -2.05 -12.73 11.09
N MET A 587 -1.24 -11.77 11.57
CA MET A 587 0.20 -11.78 11.34
C MET A 587 0.92 -12.87 12.17
N PHE A 588 0.49 -13.14 13.40
CA PHE A 588 0.94 -14.31 14.16
C PHE A 588 0.64 -15.61 13.44
N ASP A 589 -0.54 -15.74 12.84
CA ASP A 589 -0.92 -16.93 12.06
C ASP A 589 -0.09 -17.05 10.78
N LEU A 590 0.02 -16.00 9.97
CA LEU A 590 0.85 -15.99 8.76
C LEU A 590 2.32 -16.36 9.07
N ASN A 591 2.88 -15.88 10.18
CA ASN A 591 4.24 -16.23 10.61
C ASN A 591 4.35 -17.67 11.15
N THR A 592 3.30 -18.19 11.79
CA THR A 592 3.23 -19.58 12.27
C THR A 592 3.23 -20.61 11.11
N TYR A 593 2.74 -20.21 9.94
CA TYR A 593 2.64 -21.02 8.73
C TYR A 593 3.47 -20.45 7.56
N SER A 594 4.55 -19.71 7.84
CA SER A 594 5.26 -18.94 6.81
C SER A 594 5.84 -19.80 5.69
N GLU A 595 6.36 -20.99 6.02
CA GLU A 595 6.83 -21.98 5.05
C GLU A 595 5.69 -22.48 4.14
N GLU A 596 4.49 -22.70 4.69
CA GLU A 596 3.30 -23.05 3.90
C GLU A 596 2.82 -21.90 3.00
N ILE A 597 2.86 -20.65 3.48
CA ILE A 597 2.49 -19.46 2.70
C ILE A 597 3.48 -19.23 1.55
N ILE A 598 4.79 -19.35 1.79
CA ILE A 598 5.82 -19.26 0.73
C ILE A 598 5.65 -20.41 -0.29
N ALA A 599 5.36 -21.63 0.15
CA ALA A 599 5.06 -22.75 -0.75
C ALA A 599 3.83 -22.49 -1.65
N LEU A 600 2.82 -21.78 -1.12
CA LEU A 600 1.66 -21.34 -1.90
C LEU A 600 1.98 -20.16 -2.84
N ARG A 601 2.79 -19.17 -2.42
CA ARG A 601 3.25 -18.06 -3.28
C ARG A 601 4.05 -18.55 -4.48
N ASN A 602 4.93 -19.54 -4.27
CA ASN A 602 5.80 -20.12 -5.29
C ASN A 602 5.07 -20.96 -6.36
N GLN A 603 3.73 -20.98 -6.36
CA GLN A 603 2.95 -21.53 -7.47
C GLN A 603 3.28 -20.82 -8.79
N ARG A 604 3.48 -21.62 -9.83
CA ARG A 604 3.62 -21.13 -11.20
C ARG A 604 2.41 -20.27 -11.58
N ARG A 605 2.65 -19.18 -12.33
CA ARG A 605 1.62 -18.28 -12.88
C ARG A 605 1.37 -18.62 -14.37
N PRO A 606 0.58 -19.66 -14.71
CA PRO A 606 0.52 -20.26 -16.06
C PRO A 606 -0.18 -19.39 -17.11
N LEU A 607 -1.04 -18.48 -16.69
CA LEU A 607 -1.76 -17.54 -17.55
C LEU A 607 -1.26 -16.13 -17.25
N ARG A 608 -0.75 -15.43 -18.27
CA ARG A 608 -0.31 -14.04 -18.15
C ARG A 608 -1.19 -13.11 -18.98
N LEU A 609 -1.62 -12.00 -18.38
CA LEU A 609 -2.34 -10.92 -19.07
C LEU A 609 -1.36 -9.97 -19.73
N PHE A 610 -1.49 -9.70 -21.02
CA PHE A 610 -0.59 -8.78 -21.72
C PHE A 610 -0.93 -7.33 -21.40
N TYR A 611 -0.05 -6.67 -20.64
CA TYR A 611 -0.12 -5.25 -20.33
C TYR A 611 0.65 -4.42 -21.35
N SER A 612 0.07 -3.28 -21.72
CA SER A 612 0.70 -2.28 -22.58
C SER A 612 0.45 -0.88 -22.04
N GLU A 613 1.51 -0.23 -21.57
CA GLU A 613 1.50 1.19 -21.22
C GLU A 613 1.11 2.05 -22.42
N THR A 614 1.43 1.59 -23.64
CA THR A 614 1.05 2.25 -24.90
C THR A 614 -0.46 2.29 -25.12
N SER A 615 -1.19 1.24 -24.73
CA SER A 615 -2.65 1.26 -24.72
C SER A 615 -3.21 2.05 -23.52
N ALA A 616 -2.61 1.91 -22.34
CA ALA A 616 -3.04 2.63 -21.14
C ALA A 616 -2.99 4.16 -21.29
N ILE A 617 -1.95 4.69 -21.92
CA ILE A 617 -1.82 6.14 -22.20
C ILE A 617 -2.84 6.64 -23.23
N ASN A 618 -3.17 5.82 -24.23
CA ASN A 618 -3.99 6.22 -25.38
C ASN A 618 -5.49 5.99 -25.20
N VAL A 619 -5.90 4.98 -24.42
CA VAL A 619 -7.30 4.51 -24.32
C VAL A 619 -7.88 4.85 -22.95
N SER A 620 -8.96 5.63 -22.94
CA SER A 620 -9.51 6.25 -21.72
C SER A 620 -10.16 5.32 -20.70
N ASP A 621 -10.40 4.06 -21.04
CA ASP A 621 -11.01 3.04 -20.17
C ASP A 621 -10.22 1.70 -20.19
N TYR A 622 -8.93 1.76 -20.52
CA TYR A 622 -8.08 0.58 -20.67
C TYR A 622 -8.02 -0.27 -19.41
N MET A 623 -7.73 0.33 -18.25
CA MET A 623 -7.60 -0.39 -16.98
C MET A 623 -8.96 -0.75 -16.39
N THR A 624 -9.99 0.08 -16.57
CA THR A 624 -11.38 -0.31 -16.34
C THR A 624 -11.78 -1.56 -17.15
N THR A 625 -11.21 -1.73 -18.35
CA THR A 625 -11.40 -2.92 -19.19
C THR A 625 -10.53 -4.09 -18.75
N GLN A 626 -9.24 -3.89 -18.43
CA GLN A 626 -8.36 -4.95 -17.92
C GLN A 626 -8.82 -5.49 -16.56
N GLY A 627 -9.36 -4.66 -15.67
CA GLY A 627 -9.93 -5.10 -14.39
C GLY A 627 -11.13 -6.04 -14.57
N LYS A 628 -11.90 -5.90 -15.65
CA LYS A 628 -12.99 -6.85 -16.00
C LYS A 628 -12.41 -8.19 -16.48
N LEU A 629 -11.30 -8.18 -17.23
CA LEU A 629 -10.58 -9.37 -17.65
C LEU A 629 -9.98 -10.12 -16.45
N TYR A 630 -9.22 -9.41 -15.63
CA TYR A 630 -8.58 -9.94 -14.42
C TYR A 630 -9.59 -10.64 -13.51
N LYS A 631 -10.68 -9.96 -13.15
CA LYS A 631 -11.77 -10.54 -12.34
C LYS A 631 -12.46 -11.75 -12.99
N SER A 632 -12.44 -11.88 -14.31
CA SER A 632 -13.00 -13.06 -14.98
C SER A 632 -12.10 -14.30 -14.84
N MET A 633 -10.80 -14.13 -14.61
CA MET A 633 -9.80 -15.21 -14.60
C MET A 633 -9.20 -15.50 -13.21
N PHE A 634 -9.44 -14.65 -12.20
CA PHE A 634 -8.75 -14.75 -10.90
C PHE A 634 -9.14 -15.98 -10.06
N PHE A 635 -10.35 -16.51 -10.26
CA PHE A 635 -10.96 -17.57 -9.45
C PHE A 635 -10.85 -18.96 -10.12
N GLU A 636 -9.69 -19.27 -10.71
CA GLU A 636 -9.46 -20.50 -11.49
C GLU A 636 -8.43 -21.46 -10.84
N GLY A 637 -8.03 -21.21 -9.59
CA GLY A 637 -7.25 -22.13 -8.76
C GLY A 637 -5.72 -21.98 -8.81
N PHE A 638 -5.20 -21.05 -9.61
CA PHE A 638 -3.78 -20.73 -9.75
C PHE A 638 -3.57 -19.20 -9.66
N PRO A 639 -2.37 -18.71 -9.30
CA PRO A 639 -2.09 -17.27 -9.33
C PRO A 639 -2.03 -16.75 -10.78
N LEU A 640 -2.64 -15.60 -11.02
CA LEU A 640 -2.49 -14.89 -12.30
C LEU A 640 -1.13 -14.21 -12.37
N GLY A 641 -0.74 -13.81 -13.57
CA GLY A 641 0.35 -12.85 -13.73
C GLY A 641 0.13 -11.95 -14.94
N TYR A 642 1.13 -11.14 -15.23
CA TYR A 642 1.18 -10.23 -16.37
C TYR A 642 2.36 -10.54 -17.27
N ALA A 643 2.30 -10.03 -18.49
CA ALA A 643 3.38 -10.03 -19.46
C ALA A 643 3.45 -8.68 -20.16
N THR A 644 4.66 -8.19 -20.37
CA THR A 644 5.00 -6.94 -21.06
C THR A 644 6.04 -7.26 -22.14
N GLN A 645 6.51 -6.23 -22.86
CA GLN A 645 7.69 -6.39 -23.72
C GLN A 645 8.90 -6.90 -22.93
N ASN A 646 9.14 -6.38 -21.72
CA ASN A 646 10.31 -6.69 -20.93
C ASN A 646 10.23 -8.09 -20.31
N ILE A 647 9.09 -8.45 -19.70
CA ILE A 647 8.87 -9.79 -19.13
C ILE A 647 9.12 -10.88 -20.19
N ILE A 648 8.53 -10.74 -21.39
CA ILE A 648 8.69 -11.70 -22.50
C ILE A 648 10.15 -11.79 -23.00
N ALA A 649 10.93 -10.70 -22.89
CA ALA A 649 12.29 -10.61 -23.39
C ALA A 649 13.37 -10.99 -22.37
N LYS A 650 13.10 -10.82 -21.07
CA LYS A 650 14.07 -10.98 -19.97
C LYS A 650 13.89 -12.27 -19.16
N GLN A 651 12.65 -12.77 -19.02
CA GLN A 651 12.34 -13.95 -18.20
C GLN A 651 12.29 -15.23 -19.04
N ASP A 652 12.37 -16.39 -18.38
CA ASP A 652 12.11 -17.67 -19.05
C ASP A 652 10.63 -17.81 -19.38
N ASN A 653 10.30 -17.72 -20.66
CA ASN A 653 8.97 -17.93 -21.22
C ASN A 653 8.39 -19.33 -20.92
N SER A 654 9.19 -20.29 -20.44
CA SER A 654 8.70 -21.58 -19.92
C SER A 654 7.94 -21.44 -18.59
N ALA A 655 8.11 -20.34 -17.86
CA ALA A 655 7.43 -20.08 -16.59
C ALA A 655 5.90 -19.89 -16.72
N TRP A 656 5.37 -19.77 -17.94
CA TRP A 656 3.92 -19.74 -18.21
C TRP A 656 3.53 -20.56 -19.46
N ASP A 657 2.23 -20.78 -19.65
CA ASP A 657 1.68 -21.56 -20.77
C ASP A 657 1.10 -20.69 -21.86
N THR A 658 0.38 -19.62 -21.49
CA THR A 658 -0.32 -18.77 -22.45
C THR A 658 -0.30 -17.29 -22.05
N LEU A 659 -0.29 -16.43 -23.07
CA LEU A 659 -0.56 -14.99 -22.95
C LEU A 659 -1.98 -14.68 -23.42
N VAL A 660 -2.65 -13.75 -22.75
CA VAL A 660 -3.96 -13.22 -23.16
C VAL A 660 -3.82 -11.75 -23.55
N VAL A 661 -4.24 -11.40 -24.77
CA VAL A 661 -4.25 -10.02 -25.28
C VAL A 661 -5.70 -9.61 -25.57
N TYR A 662 -6.21 -8.63 -24.84
CA TYR A 662 -7.62 -8.23 -24.90
C TYR A 662 -7.76 -6.72 -24.80
N LYS A 663 -8.43 -6.12 -25.78
CA LYS A 663 -8.65 -4.68 -25.91
C LYS A 663 -7.38 -3.84 -25.67
N THR A 664 -6.28 -4.28 -26.28
CA THR A 664 -4.97 -3.60 -26.26
C THR A 664 -4.66 -3.06 -27.66
N PRO A 665 -5.40 -2.04 -28.16
CA PRO A 665 -5.38 -1.64 -29.58
C PRO A 665 -4.08 -0.95 -30.01
N ASN A 666 -3.43 -0.20 -29.12
CA ASN A 666 -2.22 0.58 -29.41
C ASN A 666 -1.00 -0.08 -28.78
N VAL A 667 -0.01 -0.46 -29.60
CA VAL A 667 1.26 -1.04 -29.15
C VAL A 667 2.41 -0.55 -30.02
N THR A 668 3.55 -0.25 -29.40
CA THR A 668 4.80 0.02 -30.11
C THR A 668 5.21 -1.17 -30.98
N ASP A 669 6.11 -0.91 -31.95
CA ASP A 669 6.74 -2.00 -32.71
C ASP A 669 7.52 -2.97 -31.81
N GLY A 670 8.06 -2.50 -30.69
CA GLY A 670 8.77 -3.35 -29.74
C GLY A 670 7.86 -4.36 -29.05
N GLU A 671 6.73 -3.89 -28.50
CA GLU A 671 5.68 -4.72 -27.89
C GLU A 671 5.11 -5.75 -28.88
N PHE A 672 4.77 -5.33 -30.11
CA PHE A 672 4.31 -6.24 -31.16
C PHE A 672 5.36 -7.31 -31.50
N ASN A 673 6.62 -6.92 -31.62
CA ASN A 673 7.72 -7.83 -31.95
C ASN A 673 8.06 -8.78 -30.79
N ALA A 674 7.83 -8.41 -29.53
CA ALA A 674 7.98 -9.31 -28.39
C ALA A 674 6.96 -10.46 -28.45
N LEU A 675 5.69 -10.14 -28.68
CA LEU A 675 4.63 -11.15 -28.89
C LEU A 675 4.92 -12.05 -30.09
N GLN A 676 5.42 -11.50 -31.20
CA GLN A 676 5.81 -12.31 -32.35
C GLN A 676 7.02 -13.22 -32.05
N LYS A 677 8.04 -12.75 -31.33
CA LYS A 677 9.19 -13.58 -30.92
C LYS A 677 8.78 -14.72 -30.00
N TYR A 678 7.84 -14.48 -29.10
CA TYR A 678 7.27 -15.51 -28.22
C TYR A 678 6.55 -16.61 -29.02
N LEU A 679 5.76 -16.24 -30.03
CA LEU A 679 5.17 -17.20 -30.99
C LEU A 679 6.24 -17.92 -31.84
N ASP A 680 7.28 -17.22 -32.28
CA ASP A 680 8.41 -17.81 -33.04
C ASP A 680 9.21 -18.84 -32.20
N ALA A 681 9.21 -18.67 -30.87
CA ALA A 681 9.83 -19.57 -29.90
C ALA A 681 8.95 -20.77 -29.51
N GLY A 682 7.65 -20.75 -29.80
CA GLY A 682 6.72 -21.85 -29.49
C GLY A 682 5.62 -21.54 -28.46
N GLY A 683 5.51 -20.30 -27.98
CA GLY A 683 4.50 -19.88 -27.00
C GLY A 683 3.06 -19.89 -27.51
N SER A 684 2.08 -19.79 -26.60
CA SER A 684 0.65 -19.68 -26.96
C SER A 684 0.08 -18.29 -26.65
N VAL A 685 -0.65 -17.70 -27.60
CA VAL A 685 -1.29 -16.39 -27.47
C VAL A 685 -2.76 -16.49 -27.85
N VAL A 686 -3.63 -16.07 -26.93
CA VAL A 686 -5.07 -15.90 -27.16
C VAL A 686 -5.38 -14.40 -27.27
N ILE A 687 -6.04 -14.00 -28.36
CA ILE A 687 -6.16 -12.58 -28.72
C ILE A 687 -7.53 -12.25 -29.36
N ASP A 688 -8.06 -11.06 -29.07
CA ASP A 688 -9.22 -10.51 -29.78
C ASP A 688 -8.84 -9.78 -31.09
N LYS A 689 -9.81 -9.53 -31.97
CA LYS A 689 -9.57 -8.78 -33.22
C LYS A 689 -9.36 -7.26 -33.02
N GLN A 690 -9.50 -6.74 -31.80
CA GLN A 690 -9.44 -5.31 -31.50
C GLN A 690 -8.02 -4.87 -31.11
N SER A 691 -7.21 -5.81 -30.62
CA SER A 691 -5.84 -5.58 -30.12
C SER A 691 -4.78 -5.50 -31.21
N LEU A 692 -3.66 -4.86 -30.88
CA LEU A 692 -2.43 -4.72 -31.69
C LEU A 692 -2.61 -4.03 -33.06
N ARG A 693 -3.72 -3.31 -33.24
CA ARG A 693 -4.13 -2.70 -34.52
C ARG A 693 -3.38 -1.42 -34.87
N PHE A 694 -2.87 -0.69 -33.88
CA PHE A 694 -2.26 0.63 -34.06
C PHE A 694 -0.90 0.71 -33.38
N ASN A 695 -0.05 1.62 -33.85
CA ASN A 695 1.15 2.03 -33.11
C ASN A 695 0.82 3.02 -31.98
N GLU A 696 1.84 3.50 -31.28
CA GLU A 696 1.67 4.50 -30.20
C GLU A 696 1.02 5.82 -30.65
N TYR A 697 1.05 6.11 -31.95
CA TYR A 697 0.56 7.34 -32.57
C TYR A 697 -0.79 7.15 -33.29
N GLY A 698 -1.49 6.03 -33.05
CA GLY A 698 -2.79 5.75 -33.64
C GLY A 698 -2.75 5.38 -35.13
N GLN A 699 -1.57 5.16 -35.71
CA GLN A 699 -1.40 4.78 -37.11
C GLN A 699 -1.68 3.27 -37.26
N LEU A 700 -2.48 2.89 -38.26
CA LEU A 700 -2.88 1.51 -38.50
C LEU A 700 -1.67 0.63 -38.88
N ARG A 701 -1.53 -0.51 -38.21
CA ARG A 701 -0.50 -1.53 -38.46
C ARG A 701 -0.97 -2.48 -39.57
N GLU A 702 -0.17 -2.63 -40.63
CA GLU A 702 -0.43 -3.60 -41.71
C GLU A 702 -0.09 -5.05 -41.31
N SER A 703 0.86 -5.20 -40.39
CA SER A 703 1.31 -6.51 -39.88
C SER A 703 0.36 -7.09 -38.84
N THR A 704 0.09 -8.39 -38.95
CA THR A 704 -0.64 -9.20 -37.96
C THR A 704 0.21 -10.36 -37.47
N LEU A 705 0.07 -10.72 -36.18
CA LEU A 705 0.80 -11.84 -35.58
C LEU A 705 0.62 -13.14 -36.39
N LYS A 706 1.67 -13.96 -36.41
CA LYS A 706 1.71 -15.28 -37.07
C LYS A 706 2.08 -16.34 -36.04
N ALA A 707 1.32 -17.45 -36.01
CA ALA A 707 1.56 -18.56 -35.08
C ALA A 707 2.99 -19.13 -35.15
N ARG A 708 3.53 -19.30 -36.37
CA ARG A 708 4.89 -19.79 -36.65
C ARG A 708 5.15 -21.17 -36.00
N LYS A 709 5.90 -21.23 -34.91
CA LYS A 709 6.12 -22.49 -34.15
C LYS A 709 5.15 -22.65 -32.98
N GLY A 710 4.64 -21.54 -32.47
CA GLY A 710 3.69 -21.48 -31.37
C GLY A 710 2.25 -21.57 -31.84
N ARG A 711 1.35 -21.15 -30.96
CA ARG A 711 -0.09 -21.26 -31.13
C ARG A 711 -0.73 -19.88 -30.99
N LEU A 712 -1.56 -19.51 -31.96
CA LEU A 712 -2.21 -18.21 -32.01
C LEU A 712 -3.72 -18.42 -32.21
N ILE A 713 -4.50 -18.08 -31.19
CA ILE A 713 -5.95 -18.17 -31.20
C ILE A 713 -6.51 -16.75 -31.34
N VAL A 714 -6.96 -16.41 -32.55
CA VAL A 714 -7.66 -15.16 -32.83
C VAL A 714 -9.16 -15.40 -32.72
N LEU A 715 -9.81 -14.72 -31.78
CA LEU A 715 -11.25 -14.81 -31.58
C LEU A 715 -12.03 -13.95 -32.58
N ASP A 716 -13.34 -14.08 -32.61
CA ASP A 716 -14.21 -13.20 -33.41
C ASP A 716 -14.35 -11.79 -32.83
N GLU A 717 -14.82 -10.85 -33.66
CA GLU A 717 -14.80 -9.41 -33.35
C GLU A 717 -15.80 -9.04 -32.24
N ASP A 718 -16.88 -9.83 -32.15
CA ASP A 718 -17.94 -9.80 -31.15
C ASP A 718 -17.73 -10.84 -30.02
N ALA A 719 -16.54 -11.45 -29.93
CA ALA A 719 -16.28 -12.45 -28.90
C ALA A 719 -16.40 -11.85 -27.49
N SER A 720 -17.23 -12.49 -26.66
CA SER A 720 -17.38 -12.10 -25.27
C SER A 720 -16.12 -12.41 -24.47
N ILE A 721 -15.94 -11.68 -23.36
CA ILE A 721 -14.88 -11.95 -22.38
C ILE A 721 -14.91 -13.40 -21.88
N GLU A 722 -16.09 -14.03 -21.84
CA GLU A 722 -16.26 -15.44 -21.49
C GLU A 722 -15.72 -16.39 -22.58
N LYS A 723 -15.90 -16.09 -23.87
CA LYS A 723 -15.26 -16.87 -24.95
C LYS A 723 -13.73 -16.75 -24.87
N LEU A 724 -13.22 -15.57 -24.55
CA LEU A 724 -11.78 -15.33 -24.33
C LEU A 724 -11.26 -16.09 -23.10
N ARG A 725 -12.00 -16.07 -21.98
CA ARG A 725 -11.70 -16.88 -20.79
C ARG A 725 -11.62 -18.37 -21.12
N GLN A 726 -12.64 -18.92 -21.77
CA GLN A 726 -12.68 -20.33 -22.17
C GLN A 726 -11.52 -20.71 -23.09
N ALA A 727 -11.21 -19.86 -24.08
CA ALA A 727 -10.08 -20.09 -24.98
C ALA A 727 -8.72 -20.05 -24.25
N ALA A 728 -8.53 -19.11 -23.31
CA ALA A 728 -7.29 -19.00 -22.54
C ALA A 728 -7.10 -20.15 -21.55
N LEU A 729 -8.16 -20.57 -20.83
CA LEU A 729 -8.09 -21.70 -19.90
C LEU A 729 -7.82 -23.04 -20.62
N ALA A 730 -8.28 -23.18 -21.87
CA ALA A 730 -7.99 -24.36 -22.69
C ALA A 730 -6.52 -24.47 -23.17
N GLU A 731 -5.71 -23.41 -22.99
CA GLU A 731 -4.27 -23.39 -23.32
C GLU A 731 -3.37 -23.69 -22.10
N ILE A 732 -3.95 -23.76 -20.89
CA ILE A 732 -3.22 -24.14 -19.69
C ILE A 732 -2.89 -25.63 -19.75
N LYS A 733 -1.62 -26.00 -19.50
CA LYS A 733 -1.19 -27.40 -19.55
C LYS A 733 -1.77 -28.18 -18.36
N PRO A 734 -2.06 -29.49 -18.50
CA PRO A 734 -2.55 -30.32 -17.39
C PRO A 734 -1.66 -30.23 -16.15
N ASP A 735 -0.33 -30.29 -16.31
CA ASP A 735 0.66 -30.21 -15.23
C ASP A 735 0.71 -28.84 -14.52
N SER A 736 -0.03 -27.84 -15.02
CA SER A 736 -0.20 -26.51 -14.41
C SER A 736 -1.51 -26.36 -13.63
N VAL A 737 -2.41 -27.33 -13.74
CA VAL A 737 -3.68 -27.35 -13.01
C VAL A 737 -3.48 -28.16 -11.74
N PRO A 738 -3.97 -27.70 -10.57
CA PRO A 738 -3.91 -28.48 -9.34
C PRO A 738 -4.50 -29.89 -9.45
N ASP A 739 -3.80 -30.88 -8.87
CA ASP A 739 -4.30 -32.26 -8.69
C ASP A 739 -5.55 -32.33 -7.77
N ILE A 740 -5.77 -31.29 -6.95
CA ILE A 740 -6.96 -31.12 -6.11
C ILE A 740 -7.96 -30.21 -6.81
N GLU A 741 -9.12 -30.76 -7.11
CA GLU A 741 -10.25 -30.08 -7.74
C GLU A 741 -11.21 -29.51 -6.69
N PHE A 742 -11.85 -28.38 -7.04
CA PHE A 742 -12.86 -27.72 -6.22
C PHE A 742 -14.19 -27.71 -6.97
N LYS A 743 -15.20 -28.39 -6.42
CA LYS A 743 -16.59 -28.15 -6.79
C LYS A 743 -17.17 -27.17 -5.77
N ILE A 744 -17.45 -25.96 -6.22
CA ILE A 744 -17.99 -24.86 -5.42
C ILE A 744 -19.45 -24.68 -5.80
N ASP A 745 -20.36 -25.02 -4.89
CA ASP A 745 -21.79 -24.79 -5.04
C ASP A 745 -22.13 -23.47 -4.31
N SER A 746 -22.50 -22.46 -5.09
CA SER A 746 -22.75 -21.10 -4.60
C SER A 746 -24.10 -20.60 -5.11
N PRO A 747 -24.89 -19.89 -4.28
CA PRO A 747 -26.10 -19.22 -4.73
C PRO A 747 -25.80 -18.02 -5.66
N LEU A 748 -24.54 -17.57 -5.73
CA LEU A 748 -24.10 -16.40 -6.47
C LEU A 748 -23.88 -16.71 -7.97
N LYS A 749 -24.16 -15.71 -8.82
CA LYS A 749 -23.96 -15.80 -10.29
C LYS A 749 -22.51 -15.54 -10.72
N HIS A 750 -21.62 -15.29 -9.77
CA HIS A 750 -20.23 -14.91 -9.95
C HIS A 750 -19.38 -15.66 -8.94
N LYS A 751 -18.13 -15.98 -9.31
CA LYS A 751 -17.19 -16.63 -8.40
C LYS A 751 -16.75 -15.66 -7.30
N THR A 752 -16.61 -16.17 -6.08
CA THR A 752 -16.20 -15.41 -4.89
C THR A 752 -15.18 -16.15 -4.03
N THR A 753 -14.80 -17.37 -4.39
CA THR A 753 -13.85 -18.19 -3.62
C THR A 753 -12.50 -18.20 -4.32
N ILE A 754 -11.50 -17.66 -3.64
CA ILE A 754 -10.10 -17.69 -4.06
C ILE A 754 -9.53 -19.02 -3.57
N THR A 755 -8.94 -19.81 -4.47
CA THR A 755 -8.30 -21.08 -4.12
C THR A 755 -6.86 -21.13 -4.62
N ARG A 756 -6.00 -21.81 -3.87
CA ARG A 756 -4.58 -22.02 -4.13
C ARG A 756 -4.18 -23.43 -3.69
N VAL A 757 -3.32 -24.10 -4.45
CA VAL A 757 -2.87 -25.47 -4.15
C VAL A 757 -1.37 -25.61 -4.44
N ALA A 758 -0.61 -26.04 -3.43
CA ALA A 758 0.80 -26.38 -3.59
C ALA A 758 1.04 -27.84 -3.22
N LYS A 759 1.76 -28.58 -4.07
CA LYS A 759 2.15 -29.97 -3.78
C LYS A 759 3.39 -29.99 -2.91
N THR A 760 3.28 -30.53 -1.70
CA THR A 760 4.35 -30.54 -0.68
C THR A 760 4.97 -31.92 -0.45
N GLY A 761 4.44 -32.95 -1.08
CA GLY A 761 5.03 -34.29 -1.16
C GLY A 761 4.27 -35.17 -2.13
N ASP A 762 4.72 -36.41 -2.34
CA ASP A 762 4.19 -37.32 -3.36
C ASP A 762 2.65 -37.42 -3.36
N ASN A 763 2.06 -37.52 -2.16
CA ASN A 763 0.61 -37.62 -1.91
C ASN A 763 0.07 -36.48 -1.01
N LYS A 764 0.80 -35.37 -0.86
CA LYS A 764 0.46 -34.28 0.07
C LYS A 764 0.34 -32.93 -0.64
N TYR A 765 -0.72 -32.20 -0.30
CA TYR A 765 -1.03 -30.89 -0.84
C TYR A 765 -1.37 -29.92 0.28
N LEU A 766 -0.83 -28.71 0.20
CA LEU A 766 -1.39 -27.55 0.89
C LEU A 766 -2.51 -26.98 0.04
N VAL A 767 -3.65 -26.69 0.67
CA VAL A 767 -4.79 -26.04 0.04
C VAL A 767 -5.16 -24.82 0.88
N ASN A 768 -5.27 -23.66 0.25
CA ASN A 768 -5.78 -22.46 0.89
C ASN A 768 -7.04 -21.97 0.17
N LEU A 769 -8.06 -21.60 0.95
CA LEU A 769 -9.31 -21.02 0.47
C LEU A 769 -9.54 -19.68 1.18
N LEU A 770 -10.04 -18.70 0.43
CA LEU A 770 -10.60 -17.47 0.98
C LEU A 770 -11.95 -17.19 0.32
N SER A 771 -12.95 -16.78 1.09
CA SER A 771 -14.17 -16.19 0.53
C SER A 771 -14.06 -14.67 0.47
N VAL A 772 -14.48 -14.06 -0.64
CA VAL A 772 -14.71 -12.61 -0.78
C VAL A 772 -16.16 -12.29 -1.11
N GLY A 773 -17.09 -13.24 -0.90
CA GLY A 773 -18.51 -13.14 -1.22
C GLY A 773 -19.39 -13.04 0.03
N HIS A 774 -20.56 -12.41 -0.10
CA HIS A 774 -21.47 -12.15 1.05
C HIS A 774 -22.07 -13.41 1.67
N ASP A 775 -22.35 -14.42 0.85
CA ASP A 775 -22.99 -15.68 1.25
C ASP A 775 -21.94 -16.80 1.45
N PRO A 776 -22.15 -17.71 2.43
CA PRO A 776 -21.42 -18.96 2.51
C PRO A 776 -21.56 -19.80 1.24
N VAL A 777 -20.55 -20.64 0.97
CA VAL A 777 -20.53 -21.54 -0.19
C VAL A 777 -20.20 -22.96 0.22
N GLN A 778 -20.80 -23.95 -0.46
CA GLN A 778 -20.47 -25.35 -0.24
C GLN A 778 -19.26 -25.75 -1.08
N ILE A 779 -18.21 -26.21 -0.40
CA ILE A 779 -16.98 -26.70 -1.01
C ILE A 779 -16.99 -28.22 -0.97
N GLN A 780 -16.75 -28.85 -2.13
CA GLN A 780 -16.38 -30.25 -2.23
C GLN A 780 -15.00 -30.36 -2.87
N LEU A 781 -14.06 -30.99 -2.15
CA LEU A 781 -12.72 -31.31 -2.63
C LEU A 781 -12.69 -32.72 -3.24
N SER A 782 -12.00 -32.88 -4.37
CA SER A 782 -11.69 -34.17 -4.98
C SER A 782 -10.25 -34.21 -5.49
N HIS A 783 -9.67 -35.42 -5.60
CA HIS A 783 -8.44 -35.63 -6.36
C HIS A 783 -8.81 -35.99 -7.80
N ILE A 784 -8.10 -35.45 -8.79
CA ILE A 784 -8.33 -35.72 -10.22
C ILE A 784 -8.31 -37.23 -10.57
N GLY A 785 -7.53 -38.03 -9.83
CA GLY A 785 -7.48 -39.49 -9.95
C GLY A 785 -8.63 -40.26 -9.29
N GLY A 786 -9.59 -39.59 -8.65
CA GLY A 786 -10.71 -40.20 -7.92
C GLY A 786 -10.34 -40.85 -6.57
N SER A 787 -9.10 -40.67 -6.10
CA SER A 787 -8.58 -41.16 -4.82
C SER A 787 -9.30 -40.54 -3.62
N LYS A 788 -9.26 -41.22 -2.47
CA LYS A 788 -9.86 -40.69 -1.24
C LYS A 788 -8.95 -39.63 -0.62
N LEU A 789 -9.56 -38.58 -0.08
CA LEU A 789 -8.86 -37.54 0.66
C LEU A 789 -8.93 -37.80 2.17
N LYS A 790 -7.90 -37.35 2.88
CA LYS A 790 -7.96 -36.94 4.29
C LYS A 790 -7.65 -35.45 4.31
N VAL A 791 -8.55 -34.67 4.91
CA VAL A 791 -8.41 -33.22 5.02
C VAL A 791 -8.14 -32.89 6.50
N THR A 792 -7.21 -31.99 6.75
CA THR A 792 -6.88 -31.52 8.09
C THR A 792 -6.72 -30.01 8.03
N ASP A 793 -7.52 -29.30 8.82
CA ASP A 793 -7.29 -27.87 9.04
C ASP A 793 -5.98 -27.69 9.81
N LEU A 794 -5.06 -26.93 9.25
CA LEU A 794 -3.77 -26.67 9.86
C LEU A 794 -3.89 -25.71 11.04
N MET A 795 -4.86 -24.80 11.03
CA MET A 795 -5.05 -23.81 12.10
C MET A 795 -5.46 -24.47 13.42
N THR A 796 -6.40 -25.43 13.37
CA THR A 796 -6.91 -26.15 14.55
C THR A 796 -6.39 -27.59 14.70
N SER A 797 -5.57 -28.08 13.76
CA SER A 797 -5.16 -29.50 13.62
C SER A 797 -6.32 -30.51 13.48
N ASN A 798 -7.56 -30.07 13.28
CA ASN A 798 -8.72 -30.95 13.26
C ASN A 798 -8.93 -31.64 11.91
N SER A 799 -9.41 -32.88 11.95
CA SER A 799 -9.81 -33.60 10.73
C SER A 799 -11.12 -33.01 10.20
N MET A 800 -11.17 -32.73 8.90
CA MET A 800 -12.38 -32.29 8.21
C MET A 800 -12.86 -33.36 7.23
N GLU A 801 -14.16 -33.33 6.92
CA GLU A 801 -14.70 -34.02 5.76
C GLU A 801 -14.26 -33.31 4.47
N SER A 802 -14.26 -34.01 3.33
CA SER A 802 -13.95 -33.38 2.03
C SER A 802 -15.13 -32.58 1.43
N VAL A 803 -16.20 -32.40 2.20
CA VAL A 803 -17.35 -31.55 1.88
C VAL A 803 -17.65 -30.69 3.10
N PHE A 804 -17.58 -29.38 2.96
CA PHE A 804 -17.73 -28.41 4.05
C PHE A 804 -18.25 -27.07 3.52
N GLU A 805 -18.93 -26.32 4.37
CA GLU A 805 -19.28 -24.93 4.09
C GLU A 805 -18.09 -24.02 4.38
N LEU A 806 -17.81 -23.08 3.48
CA LEU A 806 -16.87 -21.98 3.67
C LEU A 806 -17.69 -20.70 3.84
N ALA A 807 -17.58 -20.04 4.99
CA ALA A 807 -18.33 -18.85 5.35
C ALA A 807 -17.85 -17.61 4.58
N SER A 808 -18.67 -16.55 4.67
CA SER A 808 -18.33 -15.21 4.18
C SER A 808 -17.05 -14.70 4.86
N GLU A 809 -16.10 -14.18 4.08
CA GLU A 809 -14.78 -13.71 4.55
C GLU A 809 -13.89 -14.74 5.25
N GLU A 810 -14.28 -16.02 5.31
CA GLU A 810 -13.47 -17.07 5.94
C GLU A 810 -12.16 -17.30 5.18
N VAL A 811 -11.12 -17.62 5.94
CA VAL A 811 -9.79 -18.02 5.49
C VAL A 811 -9.50 -19.40 6.06
N LEU A 812 -9.17 -20.37 5.19
CA LEU A 812 -8.95 -21.75 5.59
C LEU A 812 -7.63 -22.27 4.98
N LEU A 813 -6.79 -22.90 5.81
CA LEU A 813 -5.50 -23.48 5.40
C LEU A 813 -5.48 -24.97 5.75
N LEU A 814 -5.36 -25.83 4.74
CA LEU A 814 -5.57 -27.27 4.86
C LEU A 814 -4.32 -28.06 4.41
N GLU A 815 -4.01 -29.14 5.14
CA GLU A 815 -3.27 -30.27 4.58
C GLU A 815 -4.27 -31.28 3.99
N VAL A 816 -4.06 -31.65 2.73
CA VAL A 816 -4.82 -32.68 2.02
C VAL A 816 -3.89 -33.84 1.67
N GLU A 817 -4.17 -35.01 2.25
CA GLU A 817 -3.44 -36.26 2.03
C GLU A 817 -4.27 -37.20 1.15
N VAL A 818 -3.68 -37.67 0.05
CA VAL A 818 -4.30 -38.63 -0.88
C VAL A 818 -4.01 -40.07 -0.44
N LYS A 819 -5.06 -40.88 -0.36
CA LYS A 819 -5.04 -42.29 0.10
C LYS A 819 -5.26 -43.31 -1.01
#